data_AF-A0A833HH96-F1
#
_entry.id   AF-A0A833HH96-F1
#
_cell.length_a   1.000
_cell.length_b   1.000
_cell.length_c   1.000
_cell.angle_alpha   90.00
_cell.angle_beta   90.00
_cell.angle_gamma   90.00
#
_symmetry.space_group_name_H-M   'P 1'
#
loop_
_entity.id
_entity.type
_entity.pdbx_description
1 polymer ?
#
loop_
_entity_poly.entity_id
_entity_poly.type
_entity_poly.pdbx_seq_one_letter_code
_entity_poly.pdbx_strand_id
1 'polypeptide(L)'
;HRLRALPHGRRLPAGQRLRPRARLPLPARRPARRGRLRRLPPDRGAGRSGAGALPAAPHRLRRLSRHRRTAVNALFDLDGTLVWAFAGLIVVGVVFPYVFAFRRRRRLDRLRLAEARELGIDRPVAQFPFIDPMTCIGCGACARACPEGEVLGVVGGVAVVVNGLRCVGHGRCADACPVGAIEVGLGDLRGRRDVPLLTPDLESTVPGLFVAGELTGLALIRNAIEQGERVANTIADRLAGAPRDDDPDAVDLVIVGAGPAGLAAALTAAGRGLRFRVVDQGSGLGGTILQFPARKLVLTRPVALPGGGALEREEYAKEELLEILGRALAAHQVRVRYGEKLERIERDAAQLLVRTSAGVHRGRCVLLALGRRGTPRRLGVPGEELPKVLHQLRDADSYRGRRILVVGGGDSAIEAATGLARQPGNRVTLSYRKQGFHRVKRKNQEAIDTMIRRGKVRVAFGSEVESIESGAVTLRFDDRTERIDNDHVFVLIGGEPPFELLRRCGLAFGGDREGEGGERRRGGIAAALLLAGLLASGAPAVAQQSPHGDLAITCDQCHTTAGWEVTRDAPFRHESTGFRLEGMHAVAACTECHREKVFSRVATACSDCHRDPHLGELGLACSDCHDTRRWDPRSEFFSQHSRTVFPLLGGHARVDCEACHGGQPPEQFALTPTDCVACHRADFAAATDPSHEGFPTDCRQCHSGVAVNWNAPGFAHTALFPLAGAHAGLACADCHTAGTQARADCASCHRDDYDRTRDPNHAAGGFPLTCQACHSTAAWEPASFDHALTGFPLTGEHRSIACADCHTSGYAGTPRDCVSCHRDDYDRTRDPNHAAGGFPTACQNCHSTSGWDEAAFDHASSSFPLTGAHTSVACADCHTSGYSGTPRDCVACHRADYQATRDPNHSVAGFPTTCQTCHSTRSWDAASFDHDGQWFPIYSGTHRGTWSSCSTCHVNPSNYRVFECTVCHEHARAEMNDEHSDVANYRYDSGACYACHPDGRD
;
A
#
# COMPACT_ATOMS: atom_id res chain seq x y z
N HIS A 1 -2.79 -2.74 52.37
CA HIS A 1 -2.52 -3.13 53.77
C HIS A 1 -1.01 -3.03 54.05
N ARG A 2 -0.63 -3.05 55.34
CA ARG A 2 0.72 -3.05 55.95
C ARG A 2 1.77 -3.94 55.23
N LEU A 3 3.11 -3.75 55.31
CA LEU A 3 3.99 -2.70 55.88
C LEU A 3 5.47 -2.98 55.47
N ARG A 4 6.29 -1.95 55.19
CA ARG A 4 7.70 -1.72 55.64
C ARG A 4 8.42 -0.66 54.78
N ALA A 5 9.39 0.07 55.36
CA ALA A 5 10.13 1.15 54.70
C ALA A 5 11.48 1.46 55.39
N LEU A 6 12.39 2.13 54.65
CA LEU A 6 13.60 2.87 55.11
C LEU A 6 14.78 2.04 55.68
N PRO A 7 16.03 2.57 55.79
CA PRO A 7 16.45 3.98 55.62
C PRO A 7 17.66 4.25 54.66
N HIS A 8 18.13 5.51 54.68
CA HIS A 8 19.30 6.13 53.99
C HIS A 8 20.66 5.44 54.28
N GLY A 9 21.80 5.72 53.62
CA GLY A 9 22.16 6.67 52.54
C GLY A 9 23.50 7.41 52.80
N ARG A 10 24.36 7.63 51.79
CA ARG A 10 25.64 8.41 51.86
C ARG A 10 26.04 9.03 50.50
N ARG A 11 27.05 9.91 50.46
CA ARG A 11 27.41 10.83 49.34
C ARG A 11 28.91 10.82 48.96
N LEU A 12 29.19 11.03 47.65
CA LEU A 12 30.41 11.63 47.06
C LEU A 12 31.76 10.88 47.23
N PRO A 13 32.86 11.22 46.51
CA PRO A 13 33.04 12.29 45.50
C PRO A 13 33.40 11.75 44.08
N ALA A 14 33.96 12.62 43.22
CA ALA A 14 34.31 12.31 41.83
C ALA A 14 35.82 12.46 41.52
N GLY A 15 36.28 11.75 40.48
CA GLY A 15 37.43 12.15 39.66
C GLY A 15 38.75 11.42 39.90
N GLN A 16 39.17 10.60 38.93
CA GLN A 16 40.56 10.55 38.43
C GLN A 16 40.62 9.85 37.05
N ARG A 17 41.67 10.17 36.27
CA ARG A 17 41.97 9.55 34.96
C ARG A 17 42.96 8.41 35.15
N LEU A 18 43.05 7.46 34.21
CA LEU A 18 44.32 6.81 33.83
C LEU A 18 44.24 6.14 32.44
N ARG A 19 45.41 5.74 31.89
CA ARG A 19 45.63 5.30 30.49
C ARG A 19 46.05 3.81 30.38
N PRO A 20 45.98 3.18 29.19
CA PRO A 20 46.06 1.72 29.04
C PRO A 20 47.48 1.13 28.87
N ARG A 21 47.62 -0.15 29.25
CA ARG A 21 48.71 -1.13 28.98
C ARG A 21 48.13 -2.55 29.17
N ALA A 22 48.63 -3.65 28.60
CA ALA A 22 49.56 -3.89 27.47
C ALA A 22 49.39 -5.37 26.98
N ARG A 23 50.04 -5.75 25.86
CA ARG A 23 50.07 -7.15 25.33
C ARG A 23 51.18 -8.00 25.98
N LEU A 24 51.05 -9.32 25.95
CA LEU A 24 52.12 -10.35 25.97
C LEU A 24 51.56 -11.68 25.34
N PRO A 25 52.34 -12.76 25.03
CA PRO A 25 52.44 -13.19 23.62
C PRO A 25 52.11 -14.67 23.32
N LEU A 26 52.18 -15.03 22.02
CA LEU A 26 52.10 -16.39 21.48
C LEU A 26 53.50 -17.03 21.25
N PRO A 27 53.64 -18.37 21.31
CA PRO A 27 54.86 -19.09 20.92
C PRO A 27 54.91 -19.43 19.42
N ALA A 28 56.11 -19.63 18.87
CA ALA A 28 56.36 -19.82 17.43
C ALA A 28 56.71 -21.27 17.02
N ARG A 29 56.62 -21.58 15.73
CA ARG A 29 57.24 -22.76 15.08
C ARG A 29 57.97 -22.39 13.77
N ARG A 30 58.84 -23.29 13.31
CA ARG A 30 59.97 -23.06 12.38
C ARG A 30 59.67 -23.39 10.89
N PRO A 31 60.52 -22.93 9.93
CA PRO A 31 60.19 -22.89 8.49
C PRO A 31 60.58 -24.15 7.67
N ALA A 32 60.27 -24.09 6.37
CA ALA A 32 60.28 -25.19 5.40
C ALA A 32 61.65 -25.60 4.81
N ARG A 33 61.65 -26.68 4.00
CA ARG A 33 62.71 -27.08 3.05
C ARG A 33 62.15 -27.27 1.62
N ARG A 34 63.02 -27.26 0.61
CA ARG A 34 62.70 -27.04 -0.83
C ARG A 34 62.84 -28.27 -1.74
N GLY A 35 62.04 -28.30 -2.82
CA GLY A 35 62.39 -28.89 -4.14
C GLY A 35 62.08 -30.39 -4.34
N ARG A 36 61.84 -30.88 -5.56
CA ARG A 36 62.25 -30.41 -6.91
C ARG A 36 61.19 -30.69 -8.02
N LEU A 37 61.49 -30.19 -9.24
CA LEU A 37 60.70 -30.30 -10.48
C LEU A 37 61.11 -31.49 -11.38
N ARG A 38 60.16 -32.02 -12.18
CA ARG A 38 60.27 -32.40 -13.61
C ARG A 38 58.84 -32.67 -14.16
N ARG A 39 58.39 -31.99 -15.24
CA ARG A 39 58.48 -32.34 -16.69
C ARG A 39 57.69 -33.61 -17.06
N LEU A 40 56.54 -33.53 -17.77
CA LEU A 40 56.32 -33.27 -19.23
C LEU A 40 56.53 -34.54 -20.12
N PRO A 41 55.81 -34.75 -21.26
CA PRO A 41 54.71 -33.99 -21.89
C PRO A 41 53.49 -34.90 -22.33
N PRO A 42 52.88 -34.92 -23.56
CA PRO A 42 51.41 -35.04 -23.74
C PRO A 42 50.96 -36.28 -24.59
N ASP A 43 49.72 -36.45 -25.09
CA ASP A 43 49.15 -35.80 -26.30
C ASP A 43 47.65 -36.18 -26.57
N ARG A 44 47.12 -35.79 -27.75
CA ARG A 44 45.78 -36.07 -28.38
C ARG A 44 45.30 -37.54 -28.27
N GLY A 45 44.02 -37.90 -28.50
CA GLY A 45 42.80 -37.17 -28.92
C GLY A 45 41.93 -38.01 -29.90
N ALA A 46 40.60 -37.76 -29.95
CA ALA A 46 39.56 -38.53 -30.69
C ALA A 46 39.33 -39.99 -30.20
N GLY A 47 38.19 -40.65 -30.43
CA GLY A 47 36.88 -40.22 -30.98
C GLY A 47 35.92 -41.41 -31.28
N ARG A 48 34.67 -41.11 -31.70
CA ARG A 48 33.65 -42.00 -32.34
C ARG A 48 33.05 -43.21 -31.59
N SER A 49 31.79 -43.04 -31.19
CA SER A 49 30.60 -43.87 -31.55
C SER A 49 30.72 -45.37 -31.95
N GLY A 50 29.98 -46.22 -31.23
CA GLY A 50 29.51 -47.58 -31.60
C GLY A 50 29.00 -48.31 -30.32
N ALA A 51 27.75 -48.75 -30.14
CA ALA A 51 26.79 -49.54 -30.95
C ALA A 51 27.10 -51.06 -30.97
N GLY A 52 26.25 -51.89 -30.34
CA GLY A 52 26.26 -53.37 -30.50
C GLY A 52 25.93 -54.23 -29.26
N ALA A 53 24.71 -54.77 -29.23
CA ALA A 53 24.23 -56.05 -28.66
C ALA A 53 24.98 -56.83 -27.54
N LEU A 54 24.24 -57.19 -26.47
CA LEU A 54 23.71 -58.53 -26.09
C LEU A 54 24.45 -59.82 -26.54
N PRO A 55 24.32 -61.01 -25.86
CA PRO A 55 23.31 -61.40 -24.84
C PRO A 55 23.79 -62.28 -23.64
N ALA A 56 22.80 -62.75 -22.85
CA ALA A 56 22.73 -64.06 -22.17
C ALA A 56 23.46 -64.33 -20.83
N ALA A 57 22.82 -65.19 -20.01
CA ALA A 57 23.27 -65.74 -18.71
C ALA A 57 23.70 -67.23 -18.87
N PRO A 58 24.18 -67.97 -17.83
CA PRO A 58 23.36 -68.36 -16.66
C PRO A 58 24.11 -68.50 -15.30
N HIS A 59 23.34 -68.81 -14.23
CA HIS A 59 23.86 -69.16 -12.90
C HIS A 59 24.65 -70.48 -12.84
N ARG A 60 25.59 -70.61 -11.87
CA ARG A 60 25.54 -71.68 -10.82
C ARG A 60 26.57 -71.54 -9.67
N LEU A 61 26.02 -71.37 -8.46
CA LEU A 61 26.36 -72.05 -7.19
C LEU A 61 27.75 -71.98 -6.49
N ARG A 62 27.63 -71.97 -5.14
CA ARG A 62 28.49 -72.57 -4.08
C ARG A 62 29.79 -71.88 -3.60
N ARG A 63 29.66 -71.29 -2.40
CA ARG A 63 30.47 -71.48 -1.17
C ARG A 63 31.98 -71.76 -1.29
N LEU A 64 32.79 -70.81 -0.79
CA LEU A 64 33.95 -70.94 0.13
C LEU A 64 34.46 -69.49 0.40
N SER A 65 35.09 -69.10 1.51
CA SER A 65 35.39 -69.76 2.80
C SER A 65 35.39 -68.71 3.95
N ARG A 66 35.74 -69.10 5.18
CA ARG A 66 35.83 -68.19 6.35
C ARG A 66 37.22 -67.52 6.40
N HIS A 67 37.30 -66.21 6.64
CA HIS A 67 37.94 -65.59 7.83
C HIS A 67 38.07 -64.05 7.73
N ARG A 68 37.26 -63.32 8.50
CA ARG A 68 37.48 -61.97 9.12
C ARG A 68 36.14 -61.41 9.62
N ARG A 69 35.64 -61.93 10.75
CA ARG A 69 34.45 -61.43 11.47
C ARG A 69 34.82 -61.08 12.92
N THR A 70 35.70 -60.10 13.09
CA THR A 70 36.18 -59.59 14.39
C THR A 70 36.61 -58.13 14.26
N ALA A 71 35.62 -57.23 14.12
CA ALA A 71 35.82 -55.76 14.19
C ALA A 71 34.49 -54.99 14.32
N VAL A 72 33.48 -55.36 13.51
CA VAL A 72 32.31 -54.50 13.25
C VAL A 72 31.18 -54.63 14.29
N ASN A 73 31.16 -55.70 15.09
CA ASN A 73 30.07 -55.96 16.06
C ASN A 73 30.21 -55.19 17.39
N ALA A 74 31.26 -54.40 17.60
CA ALA A 74 31.53 -53.71 18.88
C ALA A 74 30.83 -52.34 19.04
N LEU A 75 29.81 -52.05 18.23
CA LEU A 75 29.10 -50.77 18.19
C LEU A 75 27.57 -50.86 18.34
N PHE A 76 27.05 -52.06 18.62
CA PHE A 76 25.60 -52.30 18.81
C PHE A 76 25.20 -52.81 20.20
N ASP A 77 26.15 -52.93 21.14
CA ASP A 77 25.89 -53.15 22.56
C ASP A 77 26.01 -51.81 23.33
N LEU A 78 25.06 -50.90 23.07
CA LEU A 78 24.73 -49.81 24.00
C LEU A 78 23.41 -50.18 24.68
N ASP A 79 23.42 -50.28 26.00
CA ASP A 79 22.26 -50.70 26.79
C ASP A 79 20.98 -49.99 26.35
N GLY A 80 19.93 -50.77 26.03
CA GLY A 80 18.64 -50.22 25.61
C GLY A 80 18.06 -49.21 26.61
N THR A 81 18.43 -49.34 27.89
CA THR A 81 18.16 -48.40 28.98
C THR A 81 18.61 -46.96 28.67
N LEU A 82 19.76 -46.77 28.00
CA LEU A 82 20.26 -45.44 27.60
C LEU A 82 19.46 -44.87 26.44
N VAL A 83 19.04 -45.70 25.47
CA VAL A 83 18.17 -45.28 24.36
C VAL A 83 16.80 -44.85 24.89
N TRP A 84 16.22 -45.62 25.82
CA TRP A 84 14.96 -45.27 26.48
C TRP A 84 15.09 -44.03 27.39
N ALA A 85 16.21 -43.85 28.09
CA ALA A 85 16.47 -42.64 28.87
C ALA A 85 16.59 -41.39 27.98
N PHE A 86 17.26 -41.48 26.83
CA PHE A 86 17.37 -40.38 25.87
C PHE A 86 16.03 -40.06 25.19
N ALA A 87 15.25 -41.09 24.82
CA ALA A 87 13.88 -40.92 24.34
C ALA A 87 12.98 -40.27 25.41
N GLY A 88 13.11 -40.67 26.67
CA GLY A 88 12.43 -40.05 27.82
C GLY A 88 12.80 -38.57 27.99
N LEU A 89 14.08 -38.22 27.85
CA LEU A 89 14.55 -36.83 27.86
C LEU A 89 13.98 -35.99 26.70
N ILE A 90 13.84 -36.56 25.50
CA ILE A 90 13.19 -35.89 24.37
C ILE A 90 11.68 -35.70 24.65
N VAL A 91 11.01 -36.72 25.21
CA VAL A 91 9.58 -36.63 25.56
C VAL A 91 9.34 -35.59 26.64
N VAL A 92 10.16 -35.54 27.69
CA VAL A 92 10.02 -34.58 28.80
C VAL A 92 10.52 -33.18 28.44
N GLY A 93 11.59 -33.06 27.65
CA GLY A 93 12.23 -31.78 27.29
C GLY A 93 11.67 -31.09 26.04
N VAL A 94 11.07 -31.84 25.11
CA VAL A 94 10.57 -31.30 23.82
C VAL A 94 9.07 -31.56 23.66
N VAL A 95 8.63 -32.82 23.74
CA VAL A 95 7.24 -33.21 23.41
C VAL A 95 6.26 -32.67 24.45
N PHE A 96 6.54 -32.84 25.74
CA PHE A 96 5.65 -32.41 26.82
C PHE A 96 5.49 -30.87 26.88
N PRO A 97 6.56 -30.04 26.80
CA PRO A 97 6.43 -28.58 26.70
C PRO A 97 5.68 -28.14 25.45
N TYR A 98 5.91 -28.80 24.30
CA TYR A 98 5.17 -28.52 23.06
C TYR A 98 3.67 -28.81 23.21
N VAL A 99 3.30 -30.00 23.70
CA VAL A 99 1.91 -30.40 23.94
C VAL A 99 1.24 -29.51 24.98
N PHE A 100 1.94 -29.11 26.05
CA PHE A 100 1.44 -28.18 27.06
C PHE A 100 1.18 -26.78 26.47
N ALA A 101 2.12 -26.23 25.70
CA ALA A 101 1.97 -24.95 25.02
C ALA A 101 0.82 -24.99 23.99
N PHE A 102 0.70 -26.09 23.24
CA PHE A 102 -0.38 -26.31 22.26
C PHE A 102 -1.76 -26.39 22.93
N ARG A 103 -1.90 -27.16 24.02
CA ARG A 103 -3.13 -27.22 24.83
C ARG A 103 -3.48 -25.86 25.43
N ARG A 104 -2.50 -25.10 25.95
CA ARG A 104 -2.70 -23.74 26.47
C ARG A 104 -3.20 -22.78 25.40
N ARG A 105 -2.64 -22.81 24.19
CA ARG A 105 -3.08 -22.00 23.04
C ARG A 105 -4.52 -22.36 22.63
N ARG A 106 -4.84 -23.65 22.44
CA ARG A 106 -6.22 -24.09 22.11
C ARG A 106 -7.26 -23.71 23.18
N ARG A 107 -6.88 -23.59 24.45
CA ARG A 107 -7.78 -23.06 25.50
C ARG A 107 -8.01 -21.55 25.36
N LEU A 108 -6.97 -20.78 25.06
CA LEU A 108 -7.08 -19.33 24.85
C LEU A 108 -7.91 -18.99 23.59
N ASP A 109 -7.67 -19.67 22.48
CA ASP A 109 -8.39 -19.40 21.22
C ASP A 109 -9.88 -19.76 21.31
N ARG A 110 -10.24 -20.77 22.13
CA ARG A 110 -11.64 -21.07 22.46
C ARG A 110 -12.32 -19.95 23.27
N LEU A 111 -11.60 -19.37 24.24
CA LEU A 111 -12.13 -18.26 25.04
C LEU A 111 -12.31 -17.00 24.18
N ARG A 112 -11.31 -16.66 23.36
CA ARG A 112 -11.38 -15.56 22.39
C ARG A 112 -12.55 -15.71 21.41
N LEU A 113 -12.81 -16.92 20.91
CA LEU A 113 -13.95 -17.15 20.01
C LEU A 113 -15.31 -16.95 20.72
N ALA A 114 -15.42 -17.29 22.01
CA ALA A 114 -16.64 -17.06 22.79
C ALA A 114 -16.86 -15.55 23.02
N GLU A 115 -15.84 -14.84 23.48
CA GLU A 115 -15.81 -13.38 23.64
C GLU A 115 -16.13 -12.66 22.31
N ALA A 116 -15.55 -13.13 21.20
CA ALA A 116 -15.80 -12.56 19.88
C ALA A 116 -17.24 -12.78 19.40
N ARG A 117 -17.88 -13.90 19.75
CA ARG A 117 -19.30 -14.16 19.44
C ARG A 117 -20.23 -13.30 20.28
N GLU A 118 -19.95 -13.17 21.57
CA GLU A 118 -20.70 -12.30 22.50
C GLU A 118 -20.66 -10.83 22.05
N LEU A 119 -19.51 -10.36 21.57
CA LEU A 119 -19.33 -9.01 21.01
C LEU A 119 -19.79 -8.86 19.54
N GLY A 120 -20.19 -9.94 18.86
CA GLY A 120 -20.57 -9.93 17.44
C GLY A 120 -19.43 -9.61 16.46
N ILE A 121 -18.17 -9.86 16.85
CA ILE A 121 -16.94 -9.58 16.12
C ILE A 121 -16.21 -10.84 15.64
N ASP A 122 -16.80 -12.02 15.82
CA ASP A 122 -16.33 -13.29 15.25
C ASP A 122 -16.36 -13.27 13.71
N ARG A 123 -17.22 -12.43 13.13
CA ARG A 123 -17.25 -12.06 11.71
C ARG A 123 -16.81 -10.60 11.47
N PRO A 124 -15.95 -10.33 10.48
CA PRO A 124 -15.51 -8.98 10.09
C PRO A 124 -16.50 -8.26 9.18
N VAL A 125 -16.29 -6.94 9.02
CA VAL A 125 -17.24 -6.01 8.39
C VAL A 125 -16.85 -5.62 6.94
N ALA A 126 -15.82 -6.24 6.34
CA ALA A 126 -15.38 -5.90 4.98
C ALA A 126 -14.72 -7.07 4.21
N GLN A 127 -13.39 -7.23 4.34
CA GLN A 127 -12.59 -8.26 3.68
C GLN A 127 -12.20 -9.33 4.70
N PHE A 128 -12.21 -10.62 4.33
CA PHE A 128 -11.87 -11.67 5.29
C PHE A 128 -11.35 -12.98 4.75
N PRO A 129 -10.50 -13.70 5.53
CA PRO A 129 -10.18 -15.09 5.29
C PRO A 129 -11.44 -15.96 5.49
N PHE A 130 -12.09 -16.33 4.40
CA PHE A 130 -12.90 -17.56 4.37
C PHE A 130 -11.95 -18.73 4.62
N ILE A 131 -12.40 -19.72 5.39
CA ILE A 131 -11.59 -20.86 5.79
C ILE A 131 -12.39 -22.11 5.51
N ASP A 132 -11.89 -22.98 4.65
CA ASP A 132 -12.53 -24.26 4.38
C ASP A 132 -12.26 -25.21 5.56
N PRO A 133 -13.30 -25.68 6.29
CA PRO A 133 -13.11 -26.55 7.45
C PRO A 133 -12.66 -27.97 7.08
N MET A 134 -12.87 -28.40 5.83
CA MET A 134 -12.48 -29.71 5.30
C MET A 134 -11.03 -29.70 4.81
N THR A 135 -10.59 -28.60 4.18
CA THR A 135 -9.18 -28.45 3.77
C THR A 135 -8.25 -28.04 4.93
N CYS A 136 -8.76 -27.43 6.00
CA CYS A 136 -7.91 -26.84 7.03
C CYS A 136 -7.30 -27.86 8.02
N ILE A 137 -6.04 -28.25 7.78
CA ILE A 137 -5.24 -29.14 8.64
C ILE A 137 -4.87 -28.60 10.05
N GLY A 138 -5.42 -27.47 10.50
CA GLY A 138 -5.22 -26.99 11.88
C GLY A 138 -3.81 -26.54 12.29
N CYS A 139 -2.86 -26.45 11.36
CA CYS A 139 -1.45 -26.17 11.65
C CYS A 139 -1.19 -24.76 12.24
N GLY A 140 -2.16 -23.85 12.13
CA GLY A 140 -2.12 -22.49 12.66
C GLY A 140 -1.05 -21.59 12.04
N ALA A 141 -0.52 -21.93 10.86
CA ALA A 141 0.47 -21.11 10.16
C ALA A 141 -0.11 -19.74 9.78
N CYS A 142 -1.33 -19.72 9.25
CA CYS A 142 -2.13 -18.51 9.00
C CYS A 142 -2.28 -17.57 10.21
N ALA A 143 -2.43 -18.13 11.42
CA ALA A 143 -2.53 -17.37 12.67
C ALA A 143 -1.18 -16.80 13.14
N ARG A 144 -0.04 -17.42 12.74
CA ARG A 144 1.31 -16.91 12.99
C ARG A 144 1.74 -15.86 11.95
N ALA A 145 1.25 -15.95 10.72
CA ALA A 145 1.61 -15.06 9.61
C ALA A 145 0.86 -13.72 9.60
N CYS A 146 -0.11 -13.51 10.49
CA CYS A 146 -0.90 -12.27 10.56
C CYS A 146 -0.21 -11.22 11.46
N PRO A 147 0.35 -10.12 10.92
CA PRO A 147 1.06 -9.09 11.69
C PRO A 147 0.18 -8.31 12.69
N GLU A 148 -1.12 -8.17 12.41
CA GLU A 148 -2.07 -7.52 13.34
C GLU A 148 -2.21 -8.33 14.64
N GLY A 149 -2.19 -9.66 14.53
CA GLY A 149 -2.30 -10.60 15.63
C GLY A 149 -3.73 -10.82 16.13
N GLU A 150 -4.04 -12.07 16.51
CA GLU A 150 -5.33 -12.49 17.06
C GLU A 150 -6.54 -12.32 16.11
N VAL A 151 -6.31 -12.13 14.81
CA VAL A 151 -7.38 -12.20 13.79
C VAL A 151 -7.87 -13.64 13.63
N LEU A 152 -6.92 -14.59 13.58
CA LEU A 152 -7.15 -16.03 13.44
C LEU A 152 -6.64 -16.79 14.67
N GLY A 153 -7.35 -17.86 15.03
CA GLY A 153 -6.95 -18.85 16.04
C GLY A 153 -7.24 -20.28 15.53
N VAL A 154 -6.89 -21.31 16.31
CA VAL A 154 -7.21 -22.72 15.94
C VAL A 154 -8.13 -23.34 16.99
N VAL A 155 -9.39 -23.57 16.61
CA VAL A 155 -10.45 -24.09 17.47
C VAL A 155 -11.04 -25.37 16.88
N GLY A 156 -11.23 -26.40 17.72
CA GLY A 156 -11.71 -27.73 17.31
C GLY A 156 -10.67 -28.57 16.55
N GLY A 157 -9.84 -27.93 15.74
CA GLY A 157 -8.96 -28.57 14.75
C GLY A 157 -8.83 -27.72 13.49
N VAL A 158 -9.74 -26.79 13.28
CA VAL A 158 -9.83 -25.90 12.12
C VAL A 158 -9.35 -24.49 12.51
N ALA A 159 -8.82 -23.73 11.56
CA ALA A 159 -8.54 -22.31 11.77
C ALA A 159 -9.86 -21.51 11.73
N VAL A 160 -10.03 -20.56 12.64
CA VAL A 160 -11.26 -19.76 12.75
C VAL A 160 -10.90 -18.29 12.94
N VAL A 161 -11.78 -17.40 12.50
CA VAL A 161 -11.70 -15.97 12.87
C VAL A 161 -12.02 -15.85 14.36
N VAL A 162 -11.11 -15.26 15.12
CA VAL A 162 -11.29 -14.97 16.57
C VAL A 162 -11.26 -13.47 16.87
N ASN A 163 -10.94 -12.61 15.90
CA ASN A 163 -11.26 -11.19 15.94
C ASN A 163 -11.33 -10.61 14.51
N GLY A 164 -12.54 -10.50 13.96
CA GLY A 164 -12.76 -9.95 12.64
C GLY A 164 -12.41 -8.46 12.52
N LEU A 165 -12.62 -7.66 13.57
CA LEU A 165 -12.36 -6.21 13.52
C LEU A 165 -10.88 -5.85 13.35
N ARG A 166 -9.96 -6.77 13.65
CA ARG A 166 -8.52 -6.62 13.36
C ARG A 166 -8.10 -7.07 11.96
N CYS A 167 -9.00 -7.63 11.15
CA CYS A 167 -8.65 -8.05 9.79
C CYS A 167 -8.49 -6.83 8.86
N VAL A 168 -7.32 -6.70 8.23
CA VAL A 168 -6.98 -5.60 7.30
C VAL A 168 -6.80 -6.08 5.85
N GLY A 169 -7.26 -7.29 5.52
CA GLY A 169 -7.30 -7.80 4.14
C GLY A 169 -5.94 -8.13 3.49
N HIS A 170 -4.83 -8.14 4.24
CA HIS A 170 -3.45 -8.18 3.73
C HIS A 170 -2.98 -9.49 3.03
N GLY A 171 -3.86 -10.44 2.69
CA GLY A 171 -3.50 -11.69 2.01
C GLY A 171 -2.80 -12.76 2.87
N ARG A 172 -1.70 -12.43 3.56
CA ARG A 172 -0.73 -13.35 4.22
C ARG A 172 -1.24 -14.59 4.96
N CYS A 173 -2.48 -14.61 5.46
CA CYS A 173 -3.07 -15.81 6.04
C CYS A 173 -3.42 -16.90 5.02
N ALA A 174 -3.73 -16.53 3.78
CA ALA A 174 -3.84 -17.43 2.63
C ALA A 174 -2.45 -17.89 2.16
N ASP A 175 -1.54 -16.95 1.89
CA ASP A 175 -0.17 -17.24 1.44
C ASP A 175 0.57 -18.23 2.37
N ALA A 176 0.36 -18.11 3.69
CA ALA A 176 0.96 -18.98 4.70
C ALA A 176 0.13 -20.23 5.04
N CYS A 177 -0.89 -20.57 4.24
CA CYS A 177 -1.68 -21.79 4.40
C CYS A 177 -1.10 -22.90 3.51
N PRO A 178 -0.40 -23.91 4.06
CA PRO A 178 0.33 -24.92 3.28
C PRO A 178 -0.57 -25.90 2.49
N VAL A 179 -1.89 -25.70 2.56
CA VAL A 179 -2.94 -26.55 1.96
C VAL A 179 -4.00 -25.70 1.25
N GLY A 180 -3.77 -24.40 1.02
CA GLY A 180 -4.70 -23.52 0.30
C GLY A 180 -6.05 -23.24 0.99
N ALA A 181 -6.30 -23.78 2.20
CA ALA A 181 -7.58 -23.77 2.91
C ALA A 181 -8.12 -22.38 3.35
N ILE A 182 -7.56 -21.28 2.84
CA ILE A 182 -7.93 -19.90 3.21
C ILE A 182 -7.95 -19.00 1.96
N GLU A 183 -9.09 -18.37 1.70
CA GLU A 183 -9.27 -17.36 0.65
C GLU A 183 -9.60 -16.00 1.29
N VAL A 184 -8.90 -14.91 0.91
CA VAL A 184 -9.17 -13.56 1.44
C VAL A 184 -10.18 -12.83 0.54
N GLY A 185 -11.44 -13.26 0.62
CA GLY A 185 -12.55 -12.72 -0.14
C GLY A 185 -13.20 -11.46 0.45
N LEU A 186 -14.24 -10.98 -0.25
CA LEU A 186 -15.26 -10.10 0.32
C LEU A 186 -16.38 -10.96 0.91
N GLY A 187 -16.85 -10.60 2.12
CA GLY A 187 -18.01 -11.25 2.71
C GLY A 187 -19.28 -11.11 1.86
N ASP A 188 -20.20 -12.07 1.98
CA ASP A 188 -21.41 -12.23 1.15
C ASP A 188 -21.94 -10.92 0.57
N LEU A 189 -21.70 -10.75 -0.73
CA LEU A 189 -22.05 -9.53 -1.46
C LEU A 189 -23.57 -9.42 -1.69
N ARG A 190 -24.33 -10.52 -1.61
CA ARG A 190 -25.78 -10.52 -1.91
C ARG A 190 -26.57 -9.77 -0.85
N GLY A 191 -26.15 -9.85 0.42
CA GLY A 191 -26.73 -9.09 1.53
C GLY A 191 -26.18 -7.66 1.72
N ARG A 192 -25.24 -7.19 0.90
CA ARG A 192 -24.52 -5.92 1.15
C ARG A 192 -25.11 -4.71 0.41
N ARG A 193 -25.76 -3.85 1.18
CA ARG A 193 -26.28 -2.53 0.76
C ARG A 193 -25.19 -1.47 0.46
N ASP A 194 -23.91 -1.79 0.69
CA ASP A 194 -22.76 -0.86 0.58
C ASP A 194 -21.76 -1.20 -0.54
N VAL A 195 -22.08 -2.19 -1.38
CA VAL A 195 -21.31 -2.56 -2.59
C VAL A 195 -22.28 -2.73 -3.77
N PRO A 196 -22.02 -2.15 -4.95
CA PRO A 196 -22.89 -2.32 -6.10
C PRO A 196 -22.86 -3.77 -6.63
N LEU A 197 -23.95 -4.19 -7.27
CA LEU A 197 -24.02 -5.47 -7.97
C LEU A 197 -23.26 -5.37 -9.30
N LEU A 198 -22.21 -6.19 -9.45
CA LEU A 198 -21.31 -6.21 -10.60
C LEU A 198 -21.21 -7.61 -11.23
N THR A 199 -20.85 -7.67 -12.52
CA THR A 199 -20.41 -8.88 -13.21
C THR A 199 -18.98 -9.28 -12.81
N PRO A 200 -18.48 -10.48 -13.17
CA PRO A 200 -17.07 -10.85 -12.99
C PRO A 200 -16.08 -9.89 -13.68
N ASP A 201 -16.53 -9.22 -14.74
CA ASP A 201 -15.80 -8.20 -15.51
C ASP A 201 -15.95 -6.78 -14.94
N LEU A 202 -16.58 -6.66 -13.76
CA LEU A 202 -16.79 -5.40 -13.02
C LEU A 202 -17.72 -4.39 -13.73
N GLU A 203 -18.54 -4.86 -14.67
CA GLU A 203 -19.64 -4.11 -15.27
C GLU A 203 -20.83 -4.08 -14.30
N SER A 204 -21.52 -2.94 -14.20
CA SER A 204 -22.67 -2.74 -13.31
C SER A 204 -23.99 -3.19 -13.94
N THR A 205 -25.11 -2.97 -13.22
CA THR A 205 -26.46 -3.13 -13.77
C THR A 205 -26.80 -2.18 -14.93
N VAL A 206 -25.96 -1.18 -15.21
CA VAL A 206 -26.05 -0.32 -16.40
C VAL A 206 -25.01 -0.78 -17.43
N PRO A 207 -25.42 -1.26 -18.62
CA PRO A 207 -24.49 -1.66 -19.68
C PRO A 207 -23.55 -0.52 -20.08
N GLY A 208 -22.27 -0.84 -20.27
CA GLY A 208 -21.18 0.10 -20.56
C GLY A 208 -20.66 0.87 -19.35
N LEU A 209 -21.24 0.71 -18.15
CA LEU A 209 -20.82 1.39 -16.92
C LEU A 209 -20.12 0.41 -15.97
N PHE A 210 -18.81 0.58 -15.81
CA PHE A 210 -17.92 -0.28 -15.03
C PHE A 210 -17.49 0.38 -13.70
N VAL A 211 -17.06 -0.43 -12.73
CA VAL A 211 -16.69 0.04 -11.38
C VAL A 211 -15.38 -0.61 -10.91
N ALA A 212 -14.40 0.19 -10.49
CA ALA A 212 -13.09 -0.30 -10.05
C ALA A 212 -12.57 0.38 -8.77
N GLY A 213 -11.56 -0.23 -8.15
CA GLY A 213 -10.95 0.26 -6.91
C GLY A 213 -11.85 0.07 -5.70
N GLU A 214 -11.75 0.97 -4.71
CA GLU A 214 -12.39 0.81 -3.39
C GLU A 214 -13.91 0.58 -3.46
N LEU A 215 -14.58 1.06 -4.52
CA LEU A 215 -16.02 0.89 -4.75
C LEU A 215 -16.45 -0.58 -4.87
N THR A 216 -15.58 -1.45 -5.37
CA THR A 216 -15.79 -2.91 -5.41
C THR A 216 -15.74 -3.57 -4.03
N GLY A 217 -15.36 -2.82 -2.99
CA GLY A 217 -15.05 -3.31 -1.65
C GLY A 217 -13.58 -3.64 -1.43
N LEU A 218 -12.78 -3.84 -2.48
CA LEU A 218 -11.34 -4.13 -2.39
C LEU A 218 -10.52 -2.83 -2.29
N ALA A 219 -10.09 -2.48 -1.09
CA ALA A 219 -9.42 -1.20 -0.78
C ALA A 219 -7.87 -1.26 -0.79
N LEU A 220 -7.28 -2.18 -1.56
CA LEU A 220 -5.82 -2.31 -1.72
C LEU A 220 -5.37 -1.71 -3.06
N ILE A 221 -4.20 -1.06 -3.06
CA ILE A 221 -3.67 -0.33 -4.24
C ILE A 221 -3.38 -1.28 -5.40
N ARG A 222 -2.70 -2.42 -5.14
CA ARG A 222 -2.57 -3.54 -6.10
C ARG A 222 -3.90 -3.91 -6.74
N ASN A 223 -4.92 -4.24 -5.93
CA ASN A 223 -6.21 -4.69 -6.43
C ASN A 223 -6.90 -3.59 -7.23
N ALA A 224 -6.78 -2.33 -6.83
CA ALA A 224 -7.30 -1.20 -7.60
C ALA A 224 -6.64 -1.08 -8.99
N ILE A 225 -5.31 -1.21 -9.07
CA ILE A 225 -4.55 -1.21 -10.33
C ILE A 225 -5.00 -2.36 -11.24
N GLU A 226 -5.01 -3.60 -10.73
CA GLU A 226 -5.40 -4.80 -11.48
C GLU A 226 -6.86 -4.75 -11.97
N GLN A 227 -7.77 -4.16 -11.20
CA GLN A 227 -9.16 -3.94 -11.62
C GLN A 227 -9.27 -2.88 -12.73
N GLY A 228 -8.51 -1.78 -12.62
CA GLY A 228 -8.49 -0.73 -13.63
C GLY A 228 -7.96 -1.22 -14.97
N GLU A 229 -6.82 -1.93 -14.93
CA GLU A 229 -6.23 -2.59 -16.09
C GLU A 229 -7.18 -3.61 -16.73
N ARG A 230 -7.81 -4.49 -15.92
CA ARG A 230 -8.78 -5.46 -16.42
C ARG A 230 -9.93 -4.78 -17.16
N VAL A 231 -10.57 -3.78 -16.56
CA VAL A 231 -11.71 -3.08 -17.18
C VAL A 231 -11.29 -2.40 -18.48
N ALA A 232 -10.14 -1.74 -18.53
CA ALA A 232 -9.65 -1.10 -19.75
C ALA A 232 -9.36 -2.11 -20.88
N ASN A 233 -8.81 -3.29 -20.56
CA ASN A 233 -8.64 -4.38 -21.52
C ASN A 233 -10.00 -4.95 -21.99
N THR A 234 -10.92 -5.28 -21.08
CA THR A 234 -12.27 -5.76 -21.43
C THR A 234 -13.02 -4.77 -22.34
N ILE A 235 -12.87 -3.47 -22.11
CA ILE A 235 -13.46 -2.43 -22.97
C ILE A 235 -12.75 -2.36 -24.32
N ALA A 236 -11.42 -2.43 -24.37
CA ALA A 236 -10.67 -2.48 -25.63
C ALA A 236 -11.07 -3.67 -26.50
N ASP A 237 -11.23 -4.85 -25.89
CA ASP A 237 -11.58 -6.09 -26.58
C ASP A 237 -13.04 -6.08 -27.03
N ARG A 238 -13.96 -5.53 -26.23
CA ARG A 238 -15.37 -5.34 -26.59
C ARG A 238 -15.57 -4.34 -27.74
N LEU A 239 -14.68 -3.35 -27.87
CA LEU A 239 -14.75 -2.33 -28.92
C LEU A 239 -13.87 -2.63 -30.14
N ALA A 240 -13.10 -3.74 -30.12
CA ALA A 240 -12.26 -4.17 -31.22
C ALA A 240 -13.09 -4.46 -32.49
N GLY A 241 -12.73 -3.83 -33.61
CA GLY A 241 -13.43 -3.99 -34.90
C GLY A 241 -14.79 -3.27 -35.00
N ALA A 242 -15.31 -2.70 -33.92
CA ALA A 242 -16.51 -1.86 -33.99
C ALA A 242 -16.18 -0.51 -34.65
N PRO A 243 -17.09 0.08 -35.46
CA PRO A 243 -16.92 1.44 -35.97
C PRO A 243 -16.60 2.43 -34.85
N ARG A 244 -15.71 3.38 -35.13
CA ARG A 244 -15.52 4.55 -34.27
C ARG A 244 -16.67 5.52 -34.48
N ASP A 245 -16.95 6.30 -33.45
CA ASP A 245 -17.91 7.40 -33.53
C ASP A 245 -17.24 8.60 -34.20
N ASP A 246 -17.81 9.12 -35.28
CA ASP A 246 -17.22 10.24 -36.04
C ASP A 246 -17.28 11.57 -35.28
N ASP A 247 -18.06 11.67 -34.19
CA ASP A 247 -18.01 12.80 -33.26
C ASP A 247 -16.60 12.89 -32.61
N PRO A 248 -15.85 14.01 -32.78
CA PRO A 248 -14.57 14.22 -32.12
C PRO A 248 -14.69 14.42 -30.60
N ASP A 249 -15.88 14.78 -30.09
CA ASP A 249 -16.15 14.92 -28.66
C ASP A 249 -16.58 13.61 -27.98
N ALA A 250 -16.97 12.59 -28.75
CA ALA A 250 -17.25 11.25 -28.27
C ALA A 250 -15.96 10.43 -28.10
N VAL A 251 -15.81 9.77 -26.94
CA VAL A 251 -14.66 8.90 -26.67
C VAL A 251 -15.09 7.46 -26.38
N ASP A 252 -14.18 6.51 -26.54
CA ASP A 252 -14.44 5.11 -26.27
C ASP A 252 -14.61 4.85 -24.77
N LEU A 253 -13.87 5.58 -23.91
CA LEU A 253 -13.92 5.46 -22.46
C LEU A 253 -13.86 6.81 -21.72
N VAL A 254 -14.81 7.09 -20.82
CA VAL A 254 -14.67 8.17 -19.82
C VAL A 254 -14.31 7.54 -18.46
N ILE A 255 -13.19 7.97 -17.87
CA ILE A 255 -12.69 7.49 -16.58
C ILE A 255 -12.95 8.57 -15.53
N VAL A 256 -13.70 8.22 -14.49
CA VAL A 256 -14.13 9.13 -13.43
C VAL A 256 -13.45 8.75 -12.11
N GLY A 257 -12.38 9.46 -11.78
CA GLY A 257 -11.53 9.24 -10.61
C GLY A 257 -10.07 8.99 -10.98
N ALA A 258 -9.15 9.83 -10.50
CA ALA A 258 -7.71 9.76 -10.73
C ALA A 258 -6.94 9.11 -9.55
N GLY A 259 -7.61 8.18 -8.84
CA GLY A 259 -6.97 7.22 -7.94
C GLY A 259 -6.39 6.01 -8.70
N PRO A 260 -5.65 5.10 -8.02
CA PRO A 260 -4.88 4.04 -8.67
C PRO A 260 -5.61 3.20 -9.73
N ALA A 261 -6.90 2.90 -9.53
CA ALA A 261 -7.71 2.19 -10.52
C ALA A 261 -7.93 2.98 -11.82
N GLY A 262 -8.31 4.25 -11.73
CA GLY A 262 -8.52 5.08 -12.91
C GLY A 262 -7.22 5.44 -13.62
N LEU A 263 -6.12 5.57 -12.87
CA LEU A 263 -4.79 5.78 -13.46
C LEU A 263 -4.29 4.53 -14.21
N ALA A 264 -4.44 3.34 -13.61
CA ALA A 264 -4.12 2.08 -14.29
C ALA A 264 -4.98 1.89 -15.55
N ALA A 265 -6.29 2.12 -15.45
CA ALA A 265 -7.19 2.07 -16.60
C ALA A 265 -6.82 3.07 -17.71
N ALA A 266 -6.37 4.28 -17.35
CA ALA A 266 -5.93 5.29 -18.32
C ALA A 266 -4.62 4.90 -19.03
N LEU A 267 -3.67 4.33 -18.30
CA LEU A 267 -2.42 3.80 -18.85
C LEU A 267 -2.67 2.62 -19.79
N THR A 268 -3.52 1.67 -19.38
CA THR A 268 -3.96 0.56 -20.24
C THR A 268 -4.74 1.07 -21.47
N ALA A 269 -5.65 2.04 -21.31
CA ALA A 269 -6.42 2.61 -22.43
C ALA A 269 -5.51 3.31 -23.46
N ALA A 270 -4.45 4.00 -23.02
CA ALA A 270 -3.42 4.55 -23.88
C ALA A 270 -2.66 3.43 -24.63
N GLY A 271 -2.18 2.41 -23.90
CA GLY A 271 -1.48 1.26 -24.50
C GLY A 271 -2.34 0.40 -25.45
N ARG A 272 -3.67 0.40 -25.30
CA ARG A 272 -4.63 -0.25 -26.20
C ARG A 272 -5.17 0.67 -27.32
N GLY A 273 -4.73 1.94 -27.39
CA GLY A 273 -5.09 2.87 -28.47
C GLY A 273 -6.56 3.35 -28.47
N LEU A 274 -7.20 3.38 -27.30
CA LEU A 274 -8.56 3.91 -27.13
C LEU A 274 -8.57 5.45 -27.13
N ARG A 275 -9.66 6.07 -27.62
CA ARG A 275 -9.94 7.47 -27.25
C ARG A 275 -10.50 7.47 -25.83
N PHE A 276 -9.93 8.26 -24.92
CA PHE A 276 -10.45 8.37 -23.56
C PHE A 276 -10.30 9.76 -22.95
N ARG A 277 -11.06 10.01 -21.87
CA ARG A 277 -10.99 11.24 -21.03
C ARG A 277 -10.92 10.84 -19.56
N VAL A 278 -10.06 11.48 -18.77
CA VAL A 278 -9.97 11.27 -17.30
C VAL A 278 -10.37 12.53 -16.57
N VAL A 279 -11.33 12.42 -15.65
CA VAL A 279 -11.82 13.52 -14.80
C VAL A 279 -11.75 13.15 -13.32
N ASP A 280 -11.41 14.09 -12.44
CA ASP A 280 -11.34 13.89 -11.00
C ASP A 280 -11.70 15.17 -10.22
N GLN A 281 -12.45 15.01 -9.13
CA GLN A 281 -12.89 16.12 -8.26
C GLN A 281 -11.78 16.70 -7.39
N GLY A 282 -10.66 15.98 -7.22
CA GLY A 282 -9.52 16.39 -6.43
C GLY A 282 -8.65 17.42 -7.16
N SER A 283 -7.77 18.08 -6.40
CA SER A 283 -6.88 19.13 -6.90
C SER A 283 -5.55 18.60 -7.46
N GLY A 284 -5.46 17.32 -7.82
CA GLY A 284 -4.21 16.71 -8.29
C GLY A 284 -4.18 15.18 -8.22
N LEU A 285 -3.03 14.63 -8.60
CA LEU A 285 -2.80 13.21 -8.84
C LEU A 285 -3.02 12.31 -7.62
N GLY A 286 -3.63 11.13 -7.83
CA GLY A 286 -3.58 9.98 -6.91
C GLY A 286 -4.79 9.81 -5.97
N GLY A 287 -5.82 10.67 -6.08
CA GLY A 287 -7.09 10.54 -5.36
C GLY A 287 -6.91 10.39 -3.84
N THR A 288 -7.36 9.25 -3.27
CA THR A 288 -7.18 8.93 -1.84
C THR A 288 -5.74 9.08 -1.34
N ILE A 289 -4.73 8.79 -2.16
CA ILE A 289 -3.31 8.84 -1.77
C ILE A 289 -2.86 10.28 -1.54
N LEU A 290 -3.27 11.22 -2.41
CA LEU A 290 -2.97 12.65 -2.27
C LEU A 290 -3.49 13.22 -0.94
N GLN A 291 -4.60 12.65 -0.44
CA GLN A 291 -5.25 13.07 0.79
C GLN A 291 -4.58 12.54 2.07
N PHE A 292 -3.58 11.66 1.97
CA PHE A 292 -2.84 11.21 3.15
C PHE A 292 -1.95 12.34 3.73
N PRO A 293 -1.63 12.30 5.03
CA PRO A 293 -0.65 13.19 5.63
C PRO A 293 0.72 13.09 4.94
N ALA A 294 1.48 14.19 4.95
CA ALA A 294 2.83 14.25 4.41
C ALA A 294 3.74 13.16 5.02
N ARG A 295 4.60 12.54 4.20
CA ARG A 295 5.48 11.42 4.57
C ARG A 295 4.75 10.20 5.17
N LYS A 296 3.42 10.05 4.98
CA LYS A 296 2.71 8.84 5.42
C LYS A 296 3.23 7.63 4.64
N LEU A 297 3.65 6.59 5.37
CA LEU A 297 3.92 5.29 4.78
C LEU A 297 2.62 4.65 4.29
N VAL A 298 2.62 4.28 3.01
CA VAL A 298 1.53 3.62 2.29
C VAL A 298 1.92 2.17 2.07
N LEU A 299 1.03 1.26 2.45
CA LEU A 299 1.23 -0.18 2.32
C LEU A 299 0.55 -0.68 1.05
N THR A 300 1.27 -1.42 0.22
CA THR A 300 0.72 -2.17 -0.92
C THR A 300 1.51 -3.45 -1.12
N ARG A 301 0.91 -4.49 -1.70
CA ARG A 301 1.71 -5.61 -2.23
C ARG A 301 2.38 -5.18 -3.55
N PRO A 302 3.48 -5.83 -3.96
CA PRO A 302 4.07 -5.59 -5.25
C PRO A 302 3.08 -5.81 -6.41
N VAL A 303 3.18 -4.98 -7.45
CA VAL A 303 2.27 -4.96 -8.61
C VAL A 303 2.95 -4.24 -9.78
N ALA A 304 2.79 -4.77 -10.99
CA ALA A 304 3.24 -4.08 -12.22
C ALA A 304 2.37 -2.84 -12.48
N LEU A 305 2.92 -1.83 -13.16
CA LEU A 305 2.16 -0.68 -13.63
C LEU A 305 1.91 -0.83 -15.14
N PRO A 306 0.65 -0.69 -15.61
CA PRO A 306 0.37 -0.71 -17.03
C PRO A 306 1.17 0.38 -17.76
N GLY A 307 1.74 0.04 -18.91
CA GLY A 307 2.63 0.94 -19.64
C GLY A 307 4.08 0.98 -19.15
N GLY A 308 4.44 0.30 -18.04
CA GLY A 308 5.82 0.06 -17.64
C GLY A 308 6.18 0.51 -16.22
N GLY A 309 7.20 -0.14 -15.66
CA GLY A 309 7.58 -0.02 -14.25
C GLY A 309 6.70 -0.86 -13.32
N ALA A 310 7.04 -0.84 -12.03
CA ALA A 310 6.32 -1.59 -11.00
C ALA A 310 6.39 -0.89 -9.64
N LEU A 311 5.47 -1.26 -8.76
CA LEU A 311 5.66 -1.14 -7.32
C LEU A 311 6.23 -2.48 -6.85
N GLU A 312 7.48 -2.50 -6.41
CA GLU A 312 8.25 -3.70 -6.07
C GLU A 312 8.33 -3.97 -4.56
N ARG A 313 8.10 -2.95 -3.73
CA ARG A 313 8.24 -3.01 -2.27
C ARG A 313 6.88 -3.08 -1.56
N GLU A 314 6.88 -3.51 -0.30
CA GLU A 314 5.66 -3.52 0.51
C GLU A 314 5.27 -2.15 1.10
N GLU A 315 6.24 -1.23 1.24
CA GLU A 315 6.04 0.11 1.81
C GLU A 315 6.64 1.21 0.91
N TYR A 316 5.89 2.32 0.80
CA TYR A 316 6.27 3.53 0.06
C TYR A 316 5.98 4.78 0.88
N ALA A 317 6.77 5.84 0.70
CA ALA A 317 6.31 7.17 1.11
C ALA A 317 5.15 7.63 0.20
N LYS A 318 4.20 8.39 0.74
CA LYS A 318 3.10 8.99 -0.04
C LYS A 318 3.64 9.75 -1.27
N GLU A 319 4.63 10.59 -1.06
CA GLU A 319 5.23 11.46 -2.09
C GLU A 319 5.89 10.64 -3.19
N GLU A 320 6.76 9.71 -2.82
CA GLU A 320 7.42 8.73 -3.71
C GLU A 320 6.41 7.95 -4.57
N LEU A 321 5.30 7.49 -3.98
CA LEU A 321 4.25 6.77 -4.70
C LEU A 321 3.51 7.66 -5.71
N LEU A 322 3.32 8.94 -5.41
CA LEU A 322 2.75 9.91 -6.34
C LEU A 322 3.74 10.25 -7.48
N GLU A 323 5.04 10.31 -7.20
CA GLU A 323 6.09 10.51 -8.21
C GLU A 323 6.23 9.31 -9.17
N ILE A 324 6.06 8.08 -8.68
CA ILE A 324 6.03 6.88 -9.53
C ILE A 324 4.81 6.92 -10.47
N LEU A 325 3.61 7.16 -9.93
CA LEU A 325 2.39 7.27 -10.72
C LEU A 325 2.45 8.45 -11.71
N GLY A 326 3.06 9.58 -11.31
CA GLY A 326 3.21 10.76 -12.15
C GLY A 326 4.13 10.52 -13.35
N ARG A 327 5.27 9.83 -13.13
CA ARG A 327 6.19 9.43 -14.21
C ARG A 327 5.54 8.48 -15.21
N ALA A 328 4.75 7.51 -14.75
CA ALA A 328 4.01 6.60 -15.62
C ALA A 328 3.03 7.36 -16.54
N LEU A 329 2.23 8.28 -15.99
CA LEU A 329 1.29 9.08 -16.77
C LEU A 329 1.99 10.03 -17.76
N ALA A 330 3.11 10.63 -17.36
CA ALA A 330 3.91 11.50 -18.22
C ALA A 330 4.50 10.74 -19.42
N ALA A 331 5.03 9.53 -19.21
CA ALA A 331 5.57 8.67 -20.26
C ALA A 331 4.52 8.30 -21.33
N HIS A 332 3.25 8.15 -20.92
CA HIS A 332 2.11 7.83 -21.79
C HIS A 332 1.26 9.05 -22.19
N GLN A 333 1.77 10.27 -21.94
CA GLN A 333 1.11 11.56 -22.24
C GLN A 333 -0.32 11.71 -21.69
N VAL A 334 -0.66 10.96 -20.64
CA VAL A 334 -2.02 10.88 -20.09
C VAL A 334 -2.41 12.20 -19.40
N ARG A 335 -3.48 12.83 -19.88
CA ARG A 335 -4.02 14.09 -19.32
C ARG A 335 -5.23 13.82 -18.43
N VAL A 336 -5.24 14.45 -17.25
CA VAL A 336 -6.33 14.38 -16.26
C VAL A 336 -6.90 15.77 -16.03
N ARG A 337 -8.23 15.89 -15.99
CA ARG A 337 -8.94 17.12 -15.61
C ARG A 337 -9.21 17.08 -14.10
N TYR A 338 -8.65 18.03 -13.37
CA TYR A 338 -8.76 18.15 -11.92
C TYR A 338 -9.79 19.22 -11.51
N GLY A 339 -10.35 19.09 -10.31
CA GLY A 339 -11.44 19.95 -9.82
C GLY A 339 -12.81 19.68 -10.48
N GLU A 340 -12.94 18.57 -11.21
CA GLU A 340 -14.10 18.23 -12.02
C GLU A 340 -14.93 17.11 -11.35
N LYS A 341 -16.06 17.49 -10.74
CA LYS A 341 -16.87 16.59 -9.92
C LYS A 341 -17.98 15.92 -10.71
N LEU A 342 -18.15 14.61 -10.54
CA LEU A 342 -19.30 13.87 -11.10
C LEU A 342 -20.62 14.27 -10.41
N GLU A 343 -21.64 14.54 -11.21
CA GLU A 343 -22.98 14.90 -10.72
C GLU A 343 -24.04 13.86 -11.08
N ARG A 344 -24.00 13.33 -12.32
CA ARG A 344 -24.91 12.30 -12.84
C ARG A 344 -24.30 11.57 -14.04
N ILE A 345 -24.75 10.34 -14.28
CA ILE A 345 -24.60 9.64 -15.57
C ILE A 345 -26.00 9.40 -16.14
N GLU A 346 -26.14 9.68 -17.43
CA GLU A 346 -27.36 9.44 -18.22
C GLU A 346 -27.00 8.56 -19.43
N ARG A 347 -27.99 7.88 -20.03
CA ARG A 347 -27.80 7.11 -21.27
C ARG A 347 -28.45 7.88 -22.43
N ASP A 348 -27.71 8.01 -23.52
CA ASP A 348 -28.13 8.71 -24.75
C ASP A 348 -27.84 7.78 -25.94
N ALA A 349 -28.91 7.16 -26.46
CA ALA A 349 -28.85 6.04 -27.40
C ALA A 349 -27.79 4.98 -26.99
N ALA A 350 -26.77 4.77 -27.84
CA ALA A 350 -25.69 3.83 -27.59
C ALA A 350 -24.66 4.32 -26.55
N GLN A 351 -24.55 5.62 -26.33
CA GLN A 351 -23.55 6.25 -25.46
C GLN A 351 -24.04 6.47 -24.02
N LEU A 352 -23.10 6.86 -23.16
CA LEU A 352 -23.33 7.37 -21.80
C LEU A 352 -22.86 8.83 -21.72
N LEU A 353 -23.71 9.70 -21.18
CA LEU A 353 -23.42 11.11 -20.89
C LEU A 353 -22.98 11.23 -19.43
N VAL A 354 -21.73 11.62 -19.21
CA VAL A 354 -21.16 11.88 -17.89
C VAL A 354 -21.26 13.38 -17.61
N ARG A 355 -22.20 13.79 -16.73
CA ARG A 355 -22.37 15.19 -16.32
C ARG A 355 -21.47 15.52 -15.15
N THR A 356 -20.75 16.63 -15.26
CA THR A 356 -19.80 17.12 -14.26
C THR A 356 -20.05 18.58 -13.93
N SER A 357 -19.46 19.04 -12.83
CA SER A 357 -19.44 20.45 -12.43
C SER A 357 -18.71 21.39 -13.41
N ALA A 358 -18.17 20.88 -14.52
CA ALA A 358 -17.47 21.65 -15.56
C ALA A 358 -17.98 21.36 -16.99
N GLY A 359 -18.95 20.44 -17.19
CA GLY A 359 -19.50 20.14 -18.51
C GLY A 359 -20.17 18.77 -18.63
N VAL A 360 -20.11 18.21 -19.85
CA VAL A 360 -20.65 16.88 -20.18
C VAL A 360 -19.64 16.15 -21.07
N HIS A 361 -19.34 14.90 -20.77
CA HIS A 361 -18.52 14.03 -21.61
C HIS A 361 -19.34 12.89 -22.21
N ARG A 362 -19.11 12.59 -23.49
CA ARG A 362 -19.70 11.48 -24.22
C ARG A 362 -18.77 10.28 -24.24
N GLY A 363 -19.23 9.15 -23.70
CA GLY A 363 -18.45 7.91 -23.63
C GLY A 363 -19.24 6.71 -24.15
N ARG A 364 -18.61 5.85 -24.97
CA ARG A 364 -19.19 4.53 -25.34
C ARG A 364 -19.23 3.61 -24.12
N CYS A 365 -18.19 3.67 -23.29
CA CYS A 365 -18.12 3.08 -21.96
C CYS A 365 -17.68 4.13 -20.92
N VAL A 366 -17.98 3.88 -19.65
CA VAL A 366 -17.60 4.74 -18.52
C VAL A 366 -17.07 3.87 -17.38
N LEU A 367 -15.97 4.30 -16.74
CA LEU A 367 -15.40 3.64 -15.56
C LEU A 367 -15.48 4.56 -14.33
N LEU A 368 -16.12 4.07 -13.28
CA LEU A 368 -16.20 4.72 -11.97
C LEU A 368 -15.08 4.21 -11.06
N ALA A 369 -14.10 5.08 -10.77
CA ALA A 369 -12.94 4.84 -9.92
C ALA A 369 -12.89 5.79 -8.69
N LEU A 370 -14.06 6.30 -8.28
CA LEU A 370 -14.25 7.41 -7.31
C LEU A 370 -13.74 7.16 -5.88
N GLY A 371 -13.46 5.90 -5.51
CA GLY A 371 -13.16 5.51 -4.13
C GLY A 371 -14.40 5.51 -3.20
N ARG A 372 -14.24 5.08 -1.94
CA ARG A 372 -15.31 5.05 -0.92
C ARG A 372 -15.23 6.16 0.13
N ARG A 373 -14.18 6.97 0.16
CA ARG A 373 -14.07 8.10 1.10
C ARG A 373 -15.14 9.18 0.87
N GLY A 374 -15.44 9.49 -0.39
CA GLY A 374 -16.42 10.50 -0.78
C GLY A 374 -16.18 11.87 -0.13
N THR A 375 -17.26 12.55 0.25
CA THR A 375 -17.20 13.86 0.91
C THR A 375 -16.96 13.66 2.41
N PRO A 376 -16.08 14.42 3.09
CA PRO A 376 -15.96 14.36 4.55
C PRO A 376 -17.29 14.66 5.23
N ARG A 377 -17.67 13.87 6.25
CA ARG A 377 -18.87 14.16 7.04
C ARG A 377 -18.68 15.46 7.81
N ARG A 378 -19.73 16.26 7.83
CA ARG A 378 -19.85 17.43 8.70
C ARG A 378 -20.45 17.03 10.06
N LEU A 379 -20.16 17.83 11.08
CA LEU A 379 -20.74 17.72 12.42
C LEU A 379 -22.17 18.31 12.46
N GLY A 380 -22.47 19.29 11.60
CA GLY A 380 -23.75 19.99 11.57
C GLY A 380 -23.94 21.01 12.71
N VAL A 381 -22.83 21.47 13.31
CA VAL A 381 -22.83 22.32 14.51
C VAL A 381 -22.58 23.80 14.19
N PRO A 382 -23.12 24.74 15.00
CA PRO A 382 -22.77 26.16 14.89
C PRO A 382 -21.25 26.38 14.90
N GLY A 383 -20.76 27.12 13.90
CA GLY A 383 -19.35 27.46 13.75
C GLY A 383 -18.47 26.41 13.06
N GLU A 384 -19.02 25.31 12.53
CA GLU A 384 -18.22 24.34 11.75
C GLU A 384 -17.59 24.95 10.48
N GLU A 385 -18.23 25.96 9.88
CA GLU A 385 -17.72 26.64 8.67
C GLU A 385 -16.58 27.66 8.98
N LEU A 386 -16.08 27.73 10.22
CA LEU A 386 -14.98 28.63 10.59
C LEU A 386 -13.63 28.15 10.01
N PRO A 387 -12.74 29.03 9.50
CA PRO A 387 -11.46 28.64 8.89
C PRO A 387 -10.47 27.83 9.76
N LYS A 388 -10.71 27.76 11.07
CA LYS A 388 -9.96 26.93 12.04
C LYS A 388 -10.38 25.45 12.03
N VAL A 389 -11.46 25.11 11.32
CA VAL A 389 -12.04 23.77 11.25
C VAL A 389 -11.60 23.09 9.97
N LEU A 390 -11.00 21.91 10.11
CA LEU A 390 -10.31 21.19 9.04
C LEU A 390 -10.73 19.73 9.03
N HIS A 391 -11.44 19.29 7.99
CA HIS A 391 -11.85 17.88 7.84
C HIS A 391 -10.72 16.94 7.39
N GLN A 392 -9.48 17.42 7.40
CA GLN A 392 -8.27 16.72 6.95
C GLN A 392 -7.01 17.29 7.64
N LEU A 393 -6.09 16.42 8.08
CA LEU A 393 -4.71 16.82 8.43
C LEU A 393 -3.77 16.53 7.24
N ARG A 394 -3.24 17.58 6.60
CA ARG A 394 -2.29 17.44 5.47
C ARG A 394 -0.84 17.27 5.90
N ASP A 395 -0.43 18.01 6.93
CA ASP A 395 0.88 17.91 7.56
C ASP A 395 0.74 18.22 9.06
N ALA A 396 1.53 17.56 9.90
CA ALA A 396 1.60 17.82 11.33
C ALA A 396 2.72 18.80 11.69
N ASP A 397 3.83 18.86 10.95
CA ASP A 397 5.01 19.67 11.28
C ASP A 397 4.71 21.17 11.28
N SER A 398 3.74 21.59 10.46
CA SER A 398 3.14 22.93 10.37
C SER A 398 2.44 23.41 11.65
N TYR A 399 2.12 22.51 12.59
CA TYR A 399 1.40 22.84 13.82
C TYR A 399 2.33 22.71 15.02
N ARG A 400 2.77 23.84 15.58
CA ARG A 400 3.63 23.91 16.77
C ARG A 400 3.11 24.93 17.77
N GLY A 401 3.22 24.63 19.07
CA GLY A 401 2.72 25.50 20.14
C GLY A 401 1.21 25.69 20.20
N ARG A 402 0.40 24.88 19.49
CA ARG A 402 -1.06 25.09 19.35
C ARG A 402 -1.90 24.26 20.31
N ARG A 403 -3.04 24.81 20.71
CA ARG A 403 -4.17 24.10 21.33
C ARG A 403 -5.03 23.51 20.21
N ILE A 404 -5.18 22.19 20.16
CA ILE A 404 -5.84 21.51 19.03
C ILE A 404 -6.89 20.52 19.54
N LEU A 405 -8.10 20.62 19.00
CA LEU A 405 -9.12 19.58 19.13
C LEU A 405 -9.06 18.66 17.91
N VAL A 406 -9.14 17.36 18.13
CA VAL A 406 -9.40 16.35 17.09
C VAL A 406 -10.73 15.67 17.44
N VAL A 407 -11.58 15.43 16.45
CA VAL A 407 -12.93 14.88 16.65
C VAL A 407 -13.05 13.56 15.89
N GLY A 408 -13.29 12.46 16.61
CA GLY A 408 -13.39 11.11 16.08
C GLY A 408 -12.57 10.07 16.87
N GLY A 409 -12.73 8.79 16.51
CA GLY A 409 -12.09 7.68 17.22
C GLY A 409 -11.81 6.45 16.34
N GLY A 410 -11.60 6.68 15.04
CA GLY A 410 -11.03 5.69 14.12
C GLY A 410 -9.55 5.98 13.84
N ASP A 411 -8.88 5.09 13.11
CA ASP A 411 -7.43 5.18 12.81
C ASP A 411 -6.99 6.58 12.38
N SER A 412 -7.68 7.23 11.43
CA SER A 412 -7.27 8.56 10.94
C SER A 412 -7.34 9.67 11.99
N ALA A 413 -8.27 9.62 12.94
CA ALA A 413 -8.33 10.59 14.04
C ALA A 413 -7.18 10.35 15.04
N ILE A 414 -6.84 9.08 15.30
CA ILE A 414 -5.77 8.70 16.22
C ILE A 414 -4.38 8.95 15.62
N GLU A 415 -4.18 8.66 14.32
CA GLU A 415 -2.97 9.01 13.58
C GLU A 415 -2.74 10.53 13.61
N ALA A 416 -3.78 11.33 13.36
CA ALA A 416 -3.71 12.79 13.42
C ALA A 416 -3.39 13.29 14.84
N ALA A 417 -4.13 12.84 15.87
CA ALA A 417 -3.88 13.22 17.26
C ALA A 417 -2.46 12.84 17.71
N THR A 418 -1.98 11.65 17.33
CA THR A 418 -0.63 11.17 17.64
C THR A 418 0.45 11.98 16.91
N GLY A 419 0.24 12.32 15.64
CA GLY A 419 1.15 13.14 14.84
C GLY A 419 1.27 14.57 15.39
N LEU A 420 0.12 15.21 15.63
CA LEU A 420 0.05 16.55 16.21
C LEU A 420 0.64 16.61 17.63
N ALA A 421 0.46 15.57 18.43
CA ALA A 421 1.04 15.50 19.78
C ALA A 421 2.54 15.21 19.80
N ARG A 422 3.15 14.71 18.72
CA ARG A 422 4.62 14.58 18.63
C ARG A 422 5.30 15.94 18.61
N GLN A 423 4.68 16.93 17.97
CA GLN A 423 5.24 18.26 17.73
C GLN A 423 5.57 19.03 19.02
N PRO A 424 6.54 19.96 18.97
CA PRO A 424 6.86 20.84 20.10
C PRO A 424 5.68 21.72 20.52
N GLY A 425 5.44 21.81 21.83
CA GLY A 425 4.50 22.76 22.45
C GLY A 425 3.00 22.49 22.23
N ASN A 426 2.59 21.56 21.37
CA ASN A 426 1.17 21.30 21.12
C ASN A 426 0.45 20.69 22.33
N ARG A 427 -0.79 21.13 22.55
CA ARG A 427 -1.76 20.53 23.48
C ARG A 427 -2.91 19.94 22.68
N VAL A 428 -3.01 18.61 22.62
CA VAL A 428 -4.02 17.91 21.82
C VAL A 428 -5.11 17.32 22.71
N THR A 429 -6.37 17.64 22.41
CA THR A 429 -7.56 16.96 22.95
C THR A 429 -8.23 16.16 21.84
N LEU A 430 -8.66 14.93 22.13
CA LEU A 430 -9.37 14.03 21.21
C LEU A 430 -10.80 13.79 21.75
N SER A 431 -11.81 14.38 21.11
CA SER A 431 -13.23 14.20 21.44
C SER A 431 -13.80 12.98 20.71
N TYR A 432 -14.42 12.06 21.45
CA TYR A 432 -15.04 10.87 20.88
C TYR A 432 -16.28 10.41 21.66
N ARG A 433 -17.41 10.32 20.94
CA ARG A 433 -18.74 9.98 21.48
C ARG A 433 -18.95 8.57 22.07
N LYS A 434 -17.91 7.73 22.11
CA LYS A 434 -17.97 6.40 22.73
C LYS A 434 -17.10 6.36 23.98
N GLN A 435 -17.37 5.41 24.86
CA GLN A 435 -16.62 5.21 26.10
C GLN A 435 -15.28 4.45 25.90
N GLY A 436 -14.93 4.07 24.67
CA GLY A 436 -13.67 3.37 24.37
C GLY A 436 -13.41 3.19 22.86
N PHE A 437 -12.17 2.88 22.52
CA PHE A 437 -11.74 2.60 21.14
C PHE A 437 -11.93 1.12 20.80
N HIS A 438 -12.86 0.82 19.88
CA HIS A 438 -13.23 -0.58 19.54
C HIS A 438 -12.92 -0.99 18.09
N ARG A 439 -12.48 -0.06 17.23
CA ARG A 439 -12.27 -0.28 15.77
C ARG A 439 -10.93 0.31 15.29
N VAL A 440 -9.90 0.21 16.13
CA VAL A 440 -8.59 0.85 15.93
C VAL A 440 -7.52 -0.23 15.80
N LYS A 441 -6.58 -0.07 14.87
CA LYS A 441 -5.49 -1.04 14.70
C LYS A 441 -4.56 -1.07 15.89
N ARG A 442 -3.99 -2.24 16.20
CA ARG A 442 -3.15 -2.45 17.40
C ARG A 442 -2.00 -1.43 17.49
N LYS A 443 -1.30 -1.16 16.38
CA LYS A 443 -0.22 -0.15 16.29
C LYS A 443 -0.69 1.28 16.63
N ASN A 444 -1.92 1.63 16.26
CA ASN A 444 -2.52 2.94 16.55
C ASN A 444 -3.01 3.04 18.00
N GLN A 445 -3.54 1.93 18.55
CA GLN A 445 -3.91 1.83 19.97
C GLN A 445 -2.67 1.95 20.89
N GLU A 446 -1.61 1.17 20.62
CA GLU A 446 -0.33 1.24 21.35
C GLU A 446 0.28 2.66 21.31
N ALA A 447 0.12 3.37 20.20
CA ALA A 447 0.57 4.74 20.02
C ALA A 447 -0.25 5.76 20.81
N ILE A 448 -1.59 5.72 20.75
CA ILE A 448 -2.45 6.69 21.45
C ILE A 448 -2.36 6.49 22.96
N ASP A 449 -2.36 5.24 23.45
CA ASP A 449 -2.17 4.92 24.87
C ASP A 449 -0.83 5.44 25.39
N THR A 450 0.21 5.43 24.55
CA THR A 450 1.52 5.98 24.89
C THR A 450 1.52 7.51 24.96
N MET A 451 0.73 8.20 24.14
CA MET A 451 0.56 9.65 24.25
C MET A 451 -0.30 10.05 25.45
N ILE A 452 -1.34 9.27 25.76
CA ILE A 452 -2.19 9.47 26.96
C ILE A 452 -1.35 9.29 28.23
N ARG A 453 -0.62 8.17 28.36
CA ARG A 453 0.30 7.92 29.50
C ARG A 453 1.39 8.98 29.68
N ARG A 454 1.74 9.71 28.61
CA ARG A 454 2.73 10.81 28.63
C ARG A 454 2.10 12.19 28.83
N GLY A 455 0.79 12.29 29.06
CA GLY A 455 0.07 13.57 29.19
C GLY A 455 0.05 14.41 27.90
N LYS A 456 0.41 13.81 26.76
CA LYS A 456 0.56 14.47 25.45
C LYS A 456 -0.75 14.57 24.66
N VAL A 457 -1.69 13.67 24.91
CA VAL A 457 -3.06 13.71 24.39
C VAL A 457 -4.03 13.52 25.55
N ARG A 458 -4.99 14.45 25.69
CA ARG A 458 -6.20 14.25 26.49
C ARG A 458 -7.26 13.57 25.61
N VAL A 459 -7.95 12.56 26.11
CA VAL A 459 -9.13 11.99 25.43
C VAL A 459 -10.38 12.35 26.23
N ALA A 460 -11.37 12.92 25.55
CA ALA A 460 -12.72 13.11 26.06
C ALA A 460 -13.58 11.98 25.46
N PHE A 461 -13.75 10.90 26.23
CA PHE A 461 -14.69 9.83 25.90
C PHE A 461 -16.11 10.25 26.29
N GLY A 462 -17.11 9.73 25.58
CA GLY A 462 -18.51 10.12 25.77
C GLY A 462 -18.79 11.58 25.46
N SER A 463 -17.99 12.23 24.59
CA SER A 463 -18.18 13.63 24.22
C SER A 463 -18.55 13.84 22.76
N GLU A 464 -19.45 14.78 22.52
CA GLU A 464 -19.81 15.30 21.21
C GLU A 464 -19.54 16.81 21.16
N VAL A 465 -19.22 17.35 19.97
CA VAL A 465 -19.10 18.79 19.79
C VAL A 465 -20.51 19.38 19.73
N GLU A 466 -20.73 20.48 20.45
CA GLU A 466 -22.01 21.20 20.49
C GLU A 466 -21.95 22.52 19.72
N SER A 467 -20.86 23.27 19.89
CA SER A 467 -20.60 24.52 19.15
C SER A 467 -19.10 24.81 19.03
N ILE A 468 -18.72 25.53 17.98
CA ILE A 468 -17.34 25.94 17.68
C ILE A 468 -17.29 27.46 17.60
N GLU A 469 -16.33 28.07 18.28
CA GLU A 469 -16.08 29.51 18.29
C GLU A 469 -14.66 29.83 17.83
N SER A 470 -14.37 31.11 17.56
CA SER A 470 -13.05 31.57 17.11
C SER A 470 -11.91 31.14 18.04
N GLY A 471 -12.09 31.18 19.36
CA GLY A 471 -11.07 30.81 20.37
C GLY A 471 -11.30 29.50 21.14
N ALA A 472 -12.47 28.86 21.02
CA ALA A 472 -12.86 27.71 21.84
C ALA A 472 -13.83 26.75 21.13
N VAL A 473 -14.08 25.59 21.75
CA VAL A 473 -15.13 24.63 21.40
C VAL A 473 -15.88 24.23 22.67
N THR A 474 -17.19 24.07 22.57
CA THR A 474 -18.03 23.46 23.62
C THR A 474 -18.23 21.98 23.31
N LEU A 475 -17.85 21.12 24.26
CA LEU A 475 -18.15 19.69 24.23
C LEU A 475 -19.32 19.39 25.16
N ARG A 476 -20.29 18.61 24.69
CA ARG A 476 -21.37 18.03 25.50
C ARG A 476 -21.01 16.59 25.87
N PHE A 477 -21.16 16.27 27.15
CA PHE A 477 -21.20 14.92 27.70
C PHE A 477 -22.64 14.62 28.18
N ASP A 478 -22.91 13.39 28.60
CA ASP A 478 -24.24 12.98 29.11
C ASP A 478 -24.62 13.71 30.42
N ASP A 479 -23.63 14.15 31.21
CA ASP A 479 -23.80 14.74 32.55
C ASP A 479 -23.51 16.25 32.63
N ARG A 480 -22.80 16.82 31.66
CA ARG A 480 -22.27 18.20 31.70
C ARG A 480 -21.84 18.71 30.32
N THR A 481 -21.70 20.02 30.19
CA THR A 481 -20.95 20.66 29.10
C THR A 481 -19.57 21.13 29.58
N GLU A 482 -18.59 21.14 28.68
CA GLU A 482 -17.23 21.61 28.94
C GLU A 482 -16.73 22.50 27.80
N ARG A 483 -16.38 23.74 28.13
CA ARG A 483 -15.73 24.67 27.19
C ARG A 483 -14.21 24.44 27.20
N ILE A 484 -13.64 24.24 26.03
CA ILE A 484 -12.20 24.00 25.84
C ILE A 484 -11.64 25.01 24.83
N ASP A 485 -10.68 25.83 25.28
CA ASP A 485 -9.92 26.72 24.40
C ASP A 485 -9.16 25.95 23.32
N ASN A 486 -9.24 26.40 22.07
CA ASN A 486 -8.50 25.81 20.96
C ASN A 486 -8.21 26.80 19.83
N ASP A 487 -7.11 26.55 19.12
CA ASP A 487 -6.70 27.34 17.96
C ASP A 487 -7.17 26.66 16.66
N HIS A 488 -7.28 25.32 16.64
CA HIS A 488 -7.67 24.50 15.48
C HIS A 488 -8.60 23.33 15.87
N VAL A 489 -9.46 22.89 14.95
CA VAL A 489 -10.30 21.68 15.05
C VAL A 489 -10.04 20.76 13.86
N PHE A 490 -9.73 19.49 14.09
CA PHE A 490 -9.66 18.47 13.05
C PHE A 490 -10.87 17.53 13.10
N VAL A 491 -11.77 17.63 12.13
CA VAL A 491 -13.01 16.84 12.06
C VAL A 491 -12.75 15.56 11.26
N LEU A 492 -12.47 14.45 11.96
CA LEU A 492 -11.98 13.19 11.38
C LEU A 492 -12.94 12.03 11.65
N ILE A 493 -14.24 12.29 11.50
CA ILE A 493 -15.38 11.38 11.70
C ILE A 493 -15.70 10.48 10.48
N GLY A 494 -14.78 10.43 9.51
CA GLY A 494 -14.93 9.74 8.24
C GLY A 494 -15.69 10.55 7.19
N GLY A 495 -15.91 9.95 6.02
CA GLY A 495 -16.68 10.54 4.92
C GLY A 495 -17.94 9.74 4.57
N GLU A 496 -18.75 10.32 3.70
CA GLU A 496 -19.96 9.75 3.12
C GLU A 496 -19.63 9.08 1.79
N PRO A 497 -19.72 7.75 1.68
CA PRO A 497 -19.50 7.07 0.42
C PRO A 497 -20.55 7.50 -0.62
N PRO A 498 -20.22 7.52 -1.92
CA PRO A 498 -21.08 8.09 -2.97
C PRO A 498 -22.30 7.23 -3.34
N PHE A 499 -22.87 6.44 -2.41
CA PHE A 499 -23.94 5.47 -2.72
C PHE A 499 -25.17 6.10 -3.36
N GLU A 500 -25.65 7.25 -2.86
CA GLU A 500 -26.78 7.96 -3.48
C GLU A 500 -26.45 8.50 -4.88
N LEU A 501 -25.21 8.92 -5.12
CA LEU A 501 -24.76 9.30 -6.46
C LEU A 501 -24.77 8.09 -7.41
N LEU A 502 -24.28 6.93 -6.94
CA LEU A 502 -24.28 5.68 -7.71
C LEU A 502 -25.69 5.18 -8.00
N ARG A 503 -26.61 5.25 -7.03
CA ARG A 503 -28.05 4.94 -7.21
C ARG A 503 -28.68 5.83 -8.27
N ARG A 504 -28.44 7.14 -8.24
CA ARG A 504 -28.91 8.10 -9.27
C ARG A 504 -28.26 7.89 -10.66
N CYS A 505 -27.14 7.18 -10.73
CA CYS A 505 -26.50 6.71 -11.97
C CYS A 505 -26.98 5.31 -12.41
N GLY A 506 -27.96 4.70 -11.73
CA GLY A 506 -28.57 3.43 -12.10
C GLY A 506 -27.91 2.16 -11.55
N LEU A 507 -26.93 2.28 -10.63
CA LEU A 507 -26.31 1.11 -9.99
C LEU A 507 -27.22 0.55 -8.88
N ALA A 508 -27.56 -0.73 -8.97
CA ALA A 508 -28.26 -1.47 -7.91
C ALA A 508 -27.27 -2.05 -6.88
N PHE A 509 -27.75 -2.24 -5.64
CA PHE A 509 -27.00 -2.76 -4.50
C PHE A 509 -27.68 -4.02 -3.90
N GLY A 510 -26.94 -4.77 -3.08
CA GLY A 510 -27.48 -5.95 -2.40
C GLY A 510 -28.60 -5.57 -1.40
N GLY A 511 -29.81 -6.08 -1.64
CA GLY A 511 -31.01 -5.79 -0.83
C GLY A 511 -32.05 -4.89 -1.50
N ASP A 512 -31.77 -4.29 -2.66
CA ASP A 512 -32.71 -3.39 -3.35
C ASP A 512 -33.92 -4.11 -3.99
N ARG A 513 -33.91 -5.45 -4.06
CA ARG A 513 -34.93 -6.28 -4.76
C ARG A 513 -36.15 -6.67 -3.93
N GLU A 514 -36.24 -6.26 -2.68
CA GLU A 514 -37.40 -6.53 -1.81
C GLU A 514 -38.45 -5.39 -1.84
N GLY A 515 -38.14 -4.25 -2.47
CA GLY A 515 -38.81 -2.97 -2.19
C GLY A 515 -39.67 -2.35 -3.29
N GLU A 516 -39.70 -2.87 -4.51
CA GLU A 516 -40.50 -2.28 -5.61
C GLU A 516 -41.43 -3.29 -6.28
N GLY A 517 -42.70 -2.92 -6.39
CA GLY A 517 -43.75 -3.72 -7.02
C GLY A 517 -43.57 -3.75 -8.53
N GLY A 518 -42.82 -4.75 -9.03
CA GLY A 518 -42.57 -4.96 -10.45
C GLY A 518 -43.84 -5.27 -11.25
N GLU A 519 -44.55 -4.22 -11.67
CA GLU A 519 -45.73 -4.28 -12.52
C GLU A 519 -45.39 -4.95 -13.86
N ARG A 520 -45.73 -6.24 -13.98
CA ARG A 520 -45.50 -7.00 -15.21
C ARG A 520 -46.45 -6.52 -16.29
N ARG A 521 -45.97 -5.59 -17.13
CA ARG A 521 -46.50 -5.32 -18.47
C ARG A 521 -46.73 -6.64 -19.21
N ARG A 522 -47.97 -7.12 -19.19
CA ARG A 522 -48.42 -8.20 -20.07
C ARG A 522 -48.52 -7.64 -21.49
N GLY A 523 -47.61 -8.05 -22.37
CA GLY A 523 -47.94 -8.11 -23.79
C GLY A 523 -49.14 -9.03 -23.94
N GLY A 524 -50.25 -8.51 -24.47
CA GLY A 524 -51.55 -9.15 -24.33
C GLY A 524 -51.83 -10.23 -25.37
N ILE A 525 -52.40 -11.34 -24.90
CA ILE A 525 -53.50 -12.03 -25.60
C ILE A 525 -54.61 -12.24 -24.55
N ALA A 526 -55.87 -12.11 -24.99
CA ALA A 526 -57.12 -12.29 -24.23
C ALA A 526 -57.46 -11.25 -23.14
N ALA A 527 -58.60 -10.58 -23.33
CA ALA A 527 -59.47 -10.06 -22.26
C ALA A 527 -60.44 -11.18 -21.81
N ALA A 528 -61.36 -11.07 -20.85
CA ALA A 528 -61.92 -9.98 -20.03
C ALA A 528 -62.37 -10.58 -18.66
N LEU A 529 -63.24 -10.05 -17.76
CA LEU A 529 -64.22 -8.94 -17.68
C LEU A 529 -64.25 -8.33 -16.24
N LEU A 530 -64.98 -7.22 -16.10
CA LEU A 530 -65.94 -6.77 -15.05
C LEU A 530 -66.05 -7.50 -13.68
N LEU A 531 -66.53 -6.88 -12.57
CA LEU A 531 -66.67 -5.48 -12.08
C LEU A 531 -67.31 -5.54 -10.66
N ALA A 532 -67.10 -4.52 -9.79
CA ALA A 532 -67.92 -4.00 -8.65
C ALA A 532 -68.86 -4.93 -7.79
N GLY A 533 -69.15 -4.64 -6.51
CA GLY A 533 -68.70 -3.56 -5.62
C GLY A 533 -69.73 -3.20 -4.52
N LEU A 534 -69.22 -2.73 -3.36
CA LEU A 534 -69.89 -1.94 -2.30
C LEU A 534 -71.08 -2.51 -1.47
N LEU A 535 -70.82 -2.59 -0.15
CA LEU A 535 -71.60 -2.08 1.00
C LEU A 535 -72.85 -2.79 1.60
N ALA A 536 -72.69 -3.08 2.90
CA ALA A 536 -73.57 -2.71 4.04
C ALA A 536 -74.83 -3.53 4.43
N SER A 537 -74.65 -4.35 5.47
CA SER A 537 -75.40 -4.34 6.76
C SER A 537 -76.94 -4.53 6.81
N GLY A 538 -77.43 -5.54 7.55
CA GLY A 538 -78.91 -5.77 7.72
C GLY A 538 -79.44 -6.50 8.99
N ALA A 539 -78.79 -7.59 9.46
CA ALA A 539 -79.18 -8.35 10.69
C ALA A 539 -80.57 -9.10 10.63
N PRO A 540 -81.07 -9.81 11.69
CA PRO A 540 -80.75 -11.24 11.83
C PRO A 540 -81.86 -12.26 12.26
N ALA A 541 -81.66 -13.52 11.84
CA ALA A 541 -81.79 -14.81 12.56
C ALA A 541 -83.04 -15.28 13.37
N VAL A 542 -83.44 -16.55 13.14
CA VAL A 542 -83.63 -17.66 14.13
C VAL A 542 -83.19 -18.98 13.44
N ALA A 543 -82.79 -20.03 14.20
CA ALA A 543 -82.00 -21.18 13.66
C ALA A 543 -82.54 -22.61 14.00
N GLN A 544 -81.92 -23.62 13.37
CA GLN A 544 -82.14 -25.08 13.55
C GLN A 544 -80.77 -25.80 13.65
N GLN A 545 -80.70 -26.98 14.27
CA GLN A 545 -79.44 -27.70 14.57
C GLN A 545 -78.83 -28.46 13.37
N SER A 546 -77.51 -28.71 13.42
CA SER A 546 -76.66 -29.10 12.29
C SER A 546 -76.16 -30.57 12.36
N PRO A 547 -76.02 -31.28 11.21
CA PRO A 547 -75.48 -32.63 11.16
C PRO A 547 -73.94 -32.71 11.25
N HIS A 548 -73.22 -31.57 11.26
CA HIS A 548 -71.75 -31.53 11.23
C HIS A 548 -71.09 -31.55 12.62
N GLY A 549 -71.83 -31.95 13.67
CA GLY A 549 -71.41 -31.88 15.08
C GLY A 549 -71.60 -30.49 15.69
N ASP A 550 -70.86 -30.18 16.76
CA ASP A 550 -70.81 -28.84 17.41
C ASP A 550 -70.08 -27.80 16.55
N LEU A 551 -70.46 -27.68 15.27
CA LEU A 551 -69.88 -26.75 14.32
C LEU A 551 -70.59 -25.39 14.46
N ALA A 552 -69.96 -24.45 15.17
CA ALA A 552 -70.52 -23.14 15.52
C ALA A 552 -70.54 -22.13 14.35
N ILE A 553 -71.00 -22.55 13.18
CA ILE A 553 -71.25 -21.72 11.97
C ILE A 553 -72.64 -22.02 11.41
N THR A 554 -73.25 -21.08 10.69
CA THR A 554 -74.61 -21.28 10.14
C THR A 554 -74.55 -22.04 8.81
N CYS A 555 -75.52 -22.92 8.55
CA CYS A 555 -75.46 -23.88 7.44
C CYS A 555 -75.36 -23.24 6.05
N ASP A 556 -75.96 -22.06 5.88
CA ASP A 556 -75.92 -21.23 4.68
C ASP A 556 -74.53 -20.69 4.32
N GLN A 557 -73.61 -20.64 5.29
CA GLN A 557 -72.21 -20.27 5.03
C GLN A 557 -71.44 -21.33 4.24
N CYS A 558 -71.94 -22.58 4.21
CA CYS A 558 -71.32 -23.70 3.50
C CYS A 558 -72.23 -24.34 2.44
N HIS A 559 -73.55 -24.13 2.49
CA HIS A 559 -74.53 -24.82 1.63
C HIS A 559 -75.45 -23.84 0.88
N THR A 560 -75.71 -24.09 -0.40
CA THR A 560 -76.72 -23.34 -1.17
C THR A 560 -78.13 -23.66 -0.68
N THR A 561 -78.95 -22.62 -0.46
CA THR A 561 -80.34 -22.79 0.02
C THR A 561 -81.28 -23.47 -0.99
N ALA A 562 -80.91 -23.47 -2.28
CA ALA A 562 -81.70 -24.06 -3.36
C ALA A 562 -81.42 -25.56 -3.60
N GLY A 563 -80.32 -26.12 -3.06
CA GLY A 563 -79.90 -27.50 -3.38
C GLY A 563 -78.98 -28.20 -2.36
N TRP A 564 -78.63 -27.55 -1.24
CA TRP A 564 -77.65 -28.04 -0.26
C TRP A 564 -76.24 -28.29 -0.82
N GLU A 565 -75.91 -27.74 -1.99
CA GLU A 565 -74.60 -27.89 -2.62
C GLU A 565 -73.52 -27.11 -1.85
N VAL A 566 -72.33 -27.70 -1.70
CA VAL A 566 -71.27 -27.10 -0.86
C VAL A 566 -70.51 -26.02 -1.63
N THR A 567 -70.56 -24.78 -1.14
CA THR A 567 -69.81 -23.65 -1.68
C THR A 567 -68.38 -23.63 -1.16
N ARG A 568 -67.40 -23.41 -2.05
CA ARG A 568 -65.97 -23.37 -1.66
C ARG A 568 -65.58 -22.08 -0.94
N ASP A 569 -66.35 -21.01 -1.10
CA ASP A 569 -66.09 -19.69 -0.53
C ASP A 569 -66.59 -19.52 0.92
N ALA A 570 -66.79 -20.63 1.62
CA ALA A 570 -67.18 -20.65 3.03
C ALA A 570 -66.13 -19.91 3.91
N PRO A 571 -66.54 -19.13 4.93
CA PRO A 571 -65.64 -18.30 5.73
C PRO A 571 -64.72 -19.07 6.70
N PHE A 572 -64.60 -20.40 6.56
CA PHE A 572 -63.73 -21.23 7.38
C PHE A 572 -62.25 -21.07 6.96
N ARG A 573 -61.59 -20.11 7.58
CA ARG A 573 -60.15 -19.84 7.41
C ARG A 573 -59.30 -20.98 7.97
N HIS A 574 -58.80 -21.84 7.09
CA HIS A 574 -57.74 -22.82 7.41
C HIS A 574 -56.44 -22.16 7.91
N GLU A 575 -56.31 -20.84 7.76
CA GLU A 575 -55.23 -20.02 8.32
C GLU A 575 -55.14 -20.09 9.86
N SER A 576 -56.24 -20.42 10.56
CA SER A 576 -56.29 -20.60 12.02
C SER A 576 -56.27 -22.07 12.48
N THR A 577 -56.05 -23.03 11.59
CA THR A 577 -55.82 -24.44 11.96
C THR A 577 -54.32 -24.77 11.91
N GLY A 578 -53.93 -25.94 12.44
CA GLY A 578 -52.54 -26.40 12.42
C GLY A 578 -51.98 -26.76 11.02
N PHE A 579 -52.79 -26.68 9.97
CA PHE A 579 -52.39 -27.03 8.60
C PHE A 579 -52.98 -26.03 7.59
N ARG A 580 -52.15 -25.09 7.14
CA ARG A 580 -52.55 -24.08 6.15
C ARG A 580 -52.56 -24.68 4.75
N LEU A 581 -53.66 -24.51 4.04
CA LEU A 581 -53.79 -24.89 2.63
C LEU A 581 -52.99 -23.94 1.71
N GLU A 582 -51.71 -24.25 1.52
CA GLU A 582 -50.85 -23.60 0.52
C GLU A 582 -50.56 -24.52 -0.67
N GLY A 583 -50.33 -23.91 -1.85
CA GLY A 583 -49.91 -24.65 -3.03
C GLY A 583 -51.01 -25.52 -3.62
N MET A 584 -50.70 -26.77 -3.96
CA MET A 584 -51.67 -27.71 -4.53
C MET A 584 -52.80 -28.05 -3.52
N HIS A 585 -52.53 -27.98 -2.22
CA HIS A 585 -53.55 -28.19 -1.20
C HIS A 585 -54.61 -27.07 -1.15
N ALA A 586 -54.33 -25.89 -1.71
CA ALA A 586 -55.29 -24.80 -1.83
C ALA A 586 -56.42 -25.08 -2.84
N VAL A 587 -56.27 -26.09 -3.70
CA VAL A 587 -57.26 -26.48 -4.73
C VAL A 587 -57.84 -27.89 -4.56
N ALA A 588 -57.45 -28.61 -3.49
CA ALA A 588 -58.03 -29.90 -3.13
C ALA A 588 -59.51 -29.77 -2.70
N ALA A 589 -60.33 -30.80 -2.91
CA ALA A 589 -61.70 -30.83 -2.43
C ALA A 589 -61.74 -31.18 -0.94
N CYS A 590 -62.63 -30.53 -0.18
CA CYS A 590 -62.68 -30.68 1.29
C CYS A 590 -62.83 -32.13 1.75
N THR A 591 -63.49 -32.98 0.96
CA THR A 591 -63.70 -34.41 1.20
C THR A 591 -62.46 -35.29 1.00
N GLU A 592 -61.41 -34.81 0.33
CA GLU A 592 -60.14 -35.57 0.17
C GLU A 592 -59.43 -35.71 1.53
N CYS A 593 -59.47 -34.63 2.33
CA CYS A 593 -58.99 -34.56 3.70
C CYS A 593 -60.07 -35.00 4.72
N HIS A 594 -61.25 -34.36 4.69
CA HIS A 594 -62.36 -34.62 5.63
C HIS A 594 -63.28 -35.75 5.14
N ARG A 595 -62.73 -36.96 4.96
CA ARG A 595 -63.45 -38.12 4.41
C ARG A 595 -64.69 -38.51 5.24
N GLU A 596 -64.61 -38.38 6.55
CA GLU A 596 -65.71 -38.64 7.50
C GLU A 596 -66.65 -37.43 7.69
N LYS A 597 -66.38 -36.29 7.03
CA LYS A 597 -67.12 -35.01 7.15
C LYS A 597 -67.15 -34.39 8.56
N VAL A 598 -66.42 -34.94 9.52
CA VAL A 598 -66.17 -34.34 10.84
C VAL A 598 -64.98 -33.38 10.73
N PHE A 599 -65.25 -32.07 10.72
CA PHE A 599 -64.22 -31.06 10.43
C PHE A 599 -63.19 -30.85 11.55
N SER A 600 -63.41 -31.41 12.75
CA SER A 600 -62.54 -31.25 13.93
C SER A 600 -61.43 -32.30 14.08
N ARG A 601 -61.30 -33.28 13.17
CA ARG A 601 -60.25 -34.32 13.22
C ARG A 601 -59.68 -34.66 11.84
N VAL A 602 -58.52 -34.09 11.50
CA VAL A 602 -57.68 -34.50 10.35
C VAL A 602 -56.21 -34.43 10.78
N ALA A 603 -55.39 -35.36 10.30
CA ALA A 603 -53.96 -35.42 10.59
C ALA A 603 -53.15 -34.46 9.70
N THR A 604 -51.98 -34.03 10.15
CA THR A 604 -51.27 -32.87 9.57
C THR A 604 -49.84 -33.16 9.07
N ALA A 605 -49.34 -34.39 9.15
CA ALA A 605 -48.05 -34.74 8.55
C ALA A 605 -48.23 -35.25 7.11
N CYS A 606 -47.21 -35.04 6.26
CA CYS A 606 -47.28 -35.40 4.84
C CYS A 606 -47.54 -36.91 4.64
N SER A 607 -46.90 -37.75 5.45
CA SER A 607 -47.02 -39.22 5.46
C SER A 607 -48.42 -39.74 5.82
N ASP A 608 -49.24 -38.94 6.50
CA ASP A 608 -50.57 -39.37 6.98
C ASP A 608 -51.60 -39.36 5.83
N CYS A 609 -51.31 -38.61 4.76
CA CYS A 609 -52.16 -38.46 3.59
C CYS A 609 -51.49 -38.92 2.27
N HIS A 610 -50.16 -38.84 2.17
CA HIS A 610 -49.38 -39.24 0.99
C HIS A 610 -48.50 -40.45 1.28
N ARG A 611 -48.45 -41.39 0.34
CA ARG A 611 -47.51 -42.51 0.39
C ARG A 611 -46.11 -42.03 0.00
N ASP A 612 -45.12 -42.32 0.83
CA ASP A 612 -43.71 -42.08 0.49
C ASP A 612 -43.24 -43.03 -0.63
N PRO A 613 -42.72 -42.51 -1.77
CA PRO A 613 -42.13 -43.33 -2.82
C PRO A 613 -40.72 -43.84 -2.47
N HIS A 614 -40.02 -43.23 -1.51
CA HIS A 614 -38.64 -43.59 -1.13
C HIS A 614 -38.55 -44.73 -0.12
N LEU A 615 -39.67 -45.40 0.18
CA LEU A 615 -39.78 -46.56 1.06
C LEU A 615 -39.20 -46.34 2.49
N GLY A 616 -39.11 -45.09 2.93
CA GLY A 616 -38.52 -44.67 4.21
C GLY A 616 -37.01 -44.42 4.20
N GLU A 617 -36.28 -44.68 3.10
CA GLU A 617 -34.80 -44.55 3.07
C GLU A 617 -34.31 -43.10 3.31
N LEU A 618 -35.11 -42.10 2.92
CA LEU A 618 -34.82 -40.67 3.11
C LEU A 618 -35.53 -40.06 4.34
N GLY A 619 -36.30 -40.86 5.09
CA GLY A 619 -37.09 -40.41 6.24
C GLY A 619 -38.39 -39.68 5.89
N LEU A 620 -39.26 -39.53 6.89
CA LEU A 620 -40.64 -39.02 6.71
C LEU A 620 -40.77 -37.48 6.75
N ALA A 621 -39.65 -36.75 6.85
CA ALA A 621 -39.61 -35.28 6.85
C ALA A 621 -39.69 -34.70 5.42
N CYS A 622 -40.75 -35.07 4.67
CA CYS A 622 -40.87 -34.76 3.23
C CYS A 622 -40.70 -33.26 2.91
N SER A 623 -41.08 -32.39 3.85
CA SER A 623 -40.96 -30.93 3.80
C SER A 623 -39.53 -30.38 3.80
N ASP A 624 -38.51 -31.21 4.03
CA ASP A 624 -37.09 -30.81 3.96
C ASP A 624 -36.62 -30.77 2.50
N CYS A 625 -37.09 -31.72 1.69
CA CYS A 625 -36.72 -31.88 0.27
C CYS A 625 -37.79 -31.36 -0.71
N HIS A 626 -39.09 -31.53 -0.42
CA HIS A 626 -40.20 -31.15 -1.28
C HIS A 626 -40.96 -29.91 -0.77
N ASP A 627 -41.86 -29.37 -1.59
CA ASP A 627 -42.66 -28.18 -1.28
C ASP A 627 -44.16 -28.39 -1.60
N THR A 628 -45.06 -27.76 -0.85
CA THR A 628 -46.52 -27.91 -1.06
C THR A 628 -47.01 -27.25 -2.36
N ARG A 629 -46.22 -26.35 -2.94
CA ARG A 629 -46.55 -25.59 -4.16
C ARG A 629 -46.18 -26.34 -5.44
N ARG A 630 -45.23 -27.28 -5.38
CA ARG A 630 -44.83 -28.21 -6.45
C ARG A 630 -44.02 -29.35 -5.87
N TRP A 631 -44.30 -30.59 -6.28
CA TRP A 631 -43.63 -31.79 -5.76
C TRP A 631 -42.21 -32.02 -6.34
N ASP A 632 -41.56 -30.96 -6.82
CA ASP A 632 -40.16 -30.99 -7.24
C ASP A 632 -39.25 -31.04 -5.99
N PRO A 633 -38.11 -31.76 -6.03
CA PRO A 633 -37.06 -31.59 -5.03
C PRO A 633 -36.50 -30.17 -5.11
N ARG A 634 -36.27 -29.53 -3.96
CA ARG A 634 -35.68 -28.19 -3.88
C ARG A 634 -34.30 -28.19 -4.54
N SER A 635 -33.99 -27.15 -5.31
CA SER A 635 -32.70 -26.97 -5.98
C SER A 635 -31.50 -26.85 -5.02
N GLU A 636 -31.75 -26.71 -3.72
CA GLU A 636 -30.72 -26.79 -2.68
C GLU A 636 -30.25 -28.24 -2.42
N PHE A 637 -30.89 -29.26 -2.99
CA PHE A 637 -30.48 -30.68 -2.87
C PHE A 637 -29.04 -30.94 -3.36
N PHE A 638 -28.54 -30.19 -4.34
CA PHE A 638 -27.12 -30.26 -4.75
C PHE A 638 -26.16 -29.94 -3.58
N SER A 639 -26.58 -29.15 -2.59
CA SER A 639 -25.81 -28.90 -1.36
C SER A 639 -25.82 -30.07 -0.37
N GLN A 640 -26.67 -31.08 -0.56
CA GLN A 640 -26.66 -32.28 0.29
C GLN A 640 -25.57 -33.27 -0.13
N HIS A 641 -25.17 -33.30 -1.41
CA HIS A 641 -23.98 -34.04 -1.85
C HIS A 641 -22.69 -33.54 -1.16
N SER A 642 -22.60 -32.26 -0.75
CA SER A 642 -21.47 -31.78 0.07
C SER A 642 -21.42 -32.37 1.49
N ARG A 643 -22.44 -33.16 1.87
CA ARG A 643 -22.55 -33.87 3.15
C ARG A 643 -22.41 -35.39 3.02
N THR A 644 -22.29 -35.93 1.80
CA THR A 644 -22.06 -37.37 1.56
C THR A 644 -20.57 -37.68 1.41
N VAL A 645 -20.22 -38.96 1.28
CA VAL A 645 -18.83 -39.41 1.08
C VAL A 645 -18.23 -39.06 -0.29
N PHE A 646 -19.05 -38.60 -1.24
CA PHE A 646 -18.60 -38.18 -2.57
C PHE A 646 -19.22 -36.83 -2.95
N PRO A 647 -18.63 -35.71 -2.48
CA PRO A 647 -19.11 -34.38 -2.83
C PRO A 647 -18.87 -34.09 -4.32
N LEU A 648 -19.93 -33.67 -5.02
CA LEU A 648 -19.87 -33.31 -6.44
C LEU A 648 -19.10 -31.99 -6.60
N LEU A 649 -17.82 -32.10 -6.95
CA LEU A 649 -16.86 -30.98 -7.05
C LEU A 649 -16.13 -31.01 -8.41
N GLY A 650 -15.64 -29.85 -8.83
CA GLY A 650 -14.95 -29.71 -10.13
C GLY A 650 -15.85 -30.07 -11.31
N GLY A 651 -15.34 -30.88 -12.24
CA GLY A 651 -16.11 -31.40 -13.37
C GLY A 651 -17.37 -32.19 -12.95
N HIS A 652 -17.31 -32.93 -11.85
CA HIS A 652 -18.42 -33.78 -11.38
C HIS A 652 -19.67 -32.99 -10.98
N ALA A 653 -19.54 -31.70 -10.63
CA ALA A 653 -20.67 -30.81 -10.34
C ALA A 653 -21.53 -30.46 -11.58
N ARG A 654 -21.19 -30.99 -12.76
CA ARG A 654 -21.86 -30.76 -14.04
C ARG A 654 -22.25 -32.06 -14.76
N VAL A 655 -22.19 -33.19 -14.07
CA VAL A 655 -22.52 -34.52 -14.60
C VAL A 655 -23.95 -34.89 -14.17
N ASP A 656 -24.75 -35.39 -15.10
CA ASP A 656 -26.13 -35.81 -14.82
C ASP A 656 -26.18 -37.03 -13.89
N CYS A 657 -27.15 -37.08 -12.98
CA CYS A 657 -27.24 -38.11 -11.93
C CYS A 657 -27.21 -39.55 -12.48
N GLU A 658 -27.81 -39.78 -13.65
CA GLU A 658 -27.86 -41.08 -14.32
C GLU A 658 -26.47 -41.59 -14.76
N ALA A 659 -25.51 -40.70 -15.01
CA ALA A 659 -24.13 -41.10 -15.34
C ALA A 659 -23.34 -41.56 -14.11
N CYS A 660 -23.79 -41.25 -12.89
CA CYS A 660 -23.20 -41.72 -11.63
C CYS A 660 -23.99 -42.86 -10.99
N HIS A 661 -25.32 -42.92 -11.17
CA HIS A 661 -26.21 -43.93 -10.58
C HIS A 661 -26.77 -44.93 -11.61
N GLY A 662 -26.28 -44.89 -12.85
CA GLY A 662 -26.73 -45.73 -13.95
C GLY A 662 -26.59 -47.23 -13.64
N GLY A 663 -27.73 -47.92 -13.58
CA GLY A 663 -27.81 -49.35 -13.28
C GLY A 663 -28.68 -49.72 -12.07
N GLN A 664 -29.25 -48.75 -11.34
CA GLN A 664 -30.23 -48.97 -10.28
C GLN A 664 -31.59 -48.32 -10.62
N PRO A 665 -32.72 -48.77 -10.01
CA PRO A 665 -34.02 -48.12 -10.16
C PRO A 665 -34.02 -46.67 -9.62
N PRO A 666 -34.91 -45.79 -10.11
CA PRO A 666 -35.06 -44.41 -9.59
C PRO A 666 -35.35 -44.31 -8.08
N GLU A 667 -35.85 -45.38 -7.48
CA GLU A 667 -36.12 -45.51 -6.04
C GLU A 667 -34.92 -45.99 -5.19
N GLN A 668 -33.73 -46.26 -5.77
CA GLN A 668 -32.58 -46.86 -5.05
C GLN A 668 -31.22 -46.25 -5.44
N PHE A 669 -30.75 -45.24 -4.68
CA PHE A 669 -29.49 -44.52 -4.98
C PHE A 669 -28.25 -44.97 -4.17
N ALA A 670 -28.37 -45.96 -3.28
CA ALA A 670 -27.43 -46.18 -2.18
C ALA A 670 -26.07 -46.85 -2.52
N LEU A 671 -25.83 -47.29 -3.76
CA LEU A 671 -24.77 -48.29 -4.08
C LEU A 671 -23.72 -47.88 -5.15
N THR A 672 -23.60 -46.60 -5.51
CA THR A 672 -22.60 -46.12 -6.47
C THR A 672 -21.15 -46.18 -5.91
N PRO A 673 -20.18 -46.78 -6.63
CA PRO A 673 -18.76 -46.74 -6.25
C PRO A 673 -18.14 -45.33 -6.28
N THR A 674 -17.29 -45.01 -5.30
CA THR A 674 -16.74 -43.66 -5.07
C THR A 674 -15.23 -43.51 -5.36
N ASP A 675 -14.63 -44.52 -5.96
CA ASP A 675 -13.19 -44.56 -6.29
C ASP A 675 -12.95 -44.08 -7.72
N CYS A 676 -12.00 -43.17 -7.92
CA CYS A 676 -11.77 -42.51 -9.20
C CYS A 676 -11.55 -43.49 -10.37
N VAL A 677 -10.79 -44.57 -10.13
CA VAL A 677 -10.48 -45.61 -11.13
C VAL A 677 -11.65 -46.57 -11.43
N ALA A 678 -12.77 -46.47 -10.71
CA ALA A 678 -14.00 -47.21 -11.05
C ALA A 678 -14.69 -46.59 -12.26
N CYS A 679 -14.71 -45.26 -12.34
CA CYS A 679 -15.27 -44.50 -13.47
C CYS A 679 -14.21 -44.20 -14.55
N HIS A 680 -13.03 -43.71 -14.16
CA HIS A 680 -11.99 -43.19 -15.07
C HIS A 680 -10.95 -44.22 -15.51
N ARG A 681 -11.33 -45.50 -15.62
CA ARG A 681 -10.40 -46.58 -16.01
C ARG A 681 -9.87 -46.42 -17.43
N ALA A 682 -10.68 -45.92 -18.35
CA ALA A 682 -10.27 -45.64 -19.72
C ALA A 682 -9.26 -44.49 -19.77
N ASP A 683 -9.55 -43.38 -19.09
CA ASP A 683 -8.68 -42.20 -19.02
C ASP A 683 -7.31 -42.54 -18.38
N PHE A 684 -7.33 -43.31 -17.28
CA PHE A 684 -6.11 -43.77 -16.61
C PHE A 684 -5.19 -44.58 -17.54
N ALA A 685 -5.76 -45.43 -18.40
CA ALA A 685 -5.01 -46.27 -19.33
C ALA A 685 -4.57 -45.55 -20.62
N ALA A 686 -5.11 -44.36 -20.90
CA ALA A 686 -4.82 -43.57 -22.10
C ALA A 686 -3.76 -42.46 -21.88
N ALA A 687 -3.34 -42.22 -20.65
CA ALA A 687 -2.39 -41.16 -20.29
C ALA A 687 -0.95 -41.48 -20.76
N THR A 688 -0.29 -40.50 -21.38
CA THR A 688 1.05 -40.65 -21.98
C THR A 688 2.10 -39.66 -21.46
N ASP A 689 1.71 -38.54 -20.85
CA ASP A 689 2.63 -37.58 -20.21
C ASP A 689 2.12 -37.15 -18.81
N PRO A 690 2.64 -37.77 -17.73
CA PRO A 690 3.44 -39.00 -17.73
C PRO A 690 2.60 -40.21 -18.18
N SER A 691 3.26 -41.27 -18.65
CA SER A 691 2.61 -42.58 -18.74
C SER A 691 2.23 -43.07 -17.34
N HIS A 692 0.99 -43.50 -17.15
CA HIS A 692 0.54 -44.13 -15.90
C HIS A 692 0.93 -45.61 -15.77
N GLU A 693 1.71 -46.16 -16.70
CA GLU A 693 2.28 -47.50 -16.58
C GLU A 693 3.17 -47.60 -15.33
N GLY A 694 2.77 -48.43 -14.38
CA GLY A 694 3.45 -48.61 -13.09
C GLY A 694 3.04 -47.62 -11.98
N PHE A 695 2.10 -46.70 -12.23
CA PHE A 695 1.56 -45.80 -11.20
C PHE A 695 0.44 -46.47 -10.37
N PRO A 696 0.23 -46.06 -9.10
CA PRO A 696 -0.85 -46.55 -8.27
C PRO A 696 -2.23 -46.05 -8.75
N THR A 697 -3.26 -46.85 -8.52
CA THR A 697 -4.66 -46.51 -8.89
C THR A 697 -5.36 -45.57 -7.91
N ASP A 698 -4.68 -45.11 -6.84
CA ASP A 698 -5.14 -44.02 -5.99
C ASP A 698 -4.84 -42.67 -6.67
N CYS A 699 -5.67 -42.32 -7.65
CA CYS A 699 -5.49 -41.15 -8.51
C CYS A 699 -5.38 -39.83 -7.71
N ARG A 700 -5.91 -39.78 -6.48
CA ARG A 700 -5.91 -38.59 -5.60
C ARG A 700 -4.51 -38.22 -5.08
N GLN A 701 -3.50 -39.10 -5.24
CA GLN A 701 -2.11 -38.79 -4.94
C GLN A 701 -1.48 -37.81 -5.95
N CYS A 702 -1.99 -37.78 -7.19
CA CYS A 702 -1.43 -36.99 -8.29
C CYS A 702 -2.44 -35.98 -8.87
N HIS A 703 -3.73 -36.31 -8.95
CA HIS A 703 -4.77 -35.47 -9.56
C HIS A 703 -5.70 -34.86 -8.52
N SER A 704 -6.11 -33.62 -8.75
CA SER A 704 -7.07 -32.92 -7.89
C SER A 704 -8.51 -33.32 -8.22
N GLY A 705 -9.22 -33.92 -7.25
CA GLY A 705 -10.63 -34.29 -7.39
C GLY A 705 -11.60 -33.12 -7.54
N VAL A 706 -11.13 -31.87 -7.45
CA VAL A 706 -11.92 -30.65 -7.70
C VAL A 706 -11.55 -29.94 -9.02
N ALA A 707 -10.67 -30.52 -9.83
CA ALA A 707 -10.31 -29.95 -11.13
C ALA A 707 -11.47 -30.05 -12.15
N VAL A 708 -11.46 -29.15 -13.14
CA VAL A 708 -12.42 -29.15 -14.26
C VAL A 708 -11.97 -30.09 -15.40
N ASN A 709 -10.69 -30.49 -15.41
CA ASN A 709 -10.11 -31.48 -16.31
C ASN A 709 -8.98 -32.25 -15.60
N TRP A 710 -8.57 -33.40 -16.16
CA TRP A 710 -7.55 -34.27 -15.58
C TRP A 710 -6.10 -33.76 -15.73
N ASN A 711 -5.88 -32.78 -16.62
CA ASN A 711 -4.57 -32.33 -17.09
C ASN A 711 -3.85 -31.39 -16.11
N ALA A 712 -4.43 -31.12 -14.94
CA ALA A 712 -3.83 -30.32 -13.88
C ALA A 712 -3.39 -31.21 -12.71
N PRO A 713 -2.13 -31.72 -12.71
CA PRO A 713 -1.60 -32.47 -11.57
C PRO A 713 -1.54 -31.59 -10.32
N GLY A 714 -2.06 -32.09 -9.20
CA GLY A 714 -2.06 -31.41 -7.90
C GLY A 714 -0.74 -31.50 -7.14
N PHE A 715 0.27 -32.19 -7.68
CA PHE A 715 1.57 -32.37 -7.06
C PHE A 715 2.46 -31.14 -7.24
N ALA A 716 2.88 -30.53 -6.13
CA ALA A 716 3.80 -29.40 -6.12
C ALA A 716 5.19 -29.83 -5.63
N HIS A 717 6.23 -29.49 -6.40
CA HIS A 717 7.64 -29.89 -6.19
C HIS A 717 8.33 -29.15 -5.01
N THR A 718 7.61 -28.90 -3.91
CA THR A 718 7.97 -27.93 -2.85
C THR A 718 9.12 -28.34 -1.93
N ALA A 719 9.52 -29.62 -1.91
CA ALA A 719 10.43 -30.17 -0.91
C ALA A 719 11.92 -30.27 -1.33
N LEU A 720 12.22 -30.29 -2.64
CA LEU A 720 13.57 -30.57 -3.16
C LEU A 720 14.00 -29.68 -4.33
N PHE A 721 13.12 -29.45 -5.31
CA PHE A 721 13.41 -28.58 -6.45
C PHE A 721 12.12 -27.93 -6.98
N PRO A 722 11.73 -26.74 -6.49
CA PRO A 722 10.48 -26.11 -6.91
C PRO A 722 10.56 -25.64 -8.37
N LEU A 723 9.67 -26.17 -9.21
CA LEU A 723 9.47 -25.74 -10.60
C LEU A 723 8.89 -24.31 -10.62
N ALA A 724 9.79 -23.33 -10.55
CA ALA A 724 9.49 -21.91 -10.48
C ALA A 724 10.47 -21.14 -11.38
N GLY A 725 10.09 -19.92 -11.79
CA GLY A 725 10.89 -19.14 -12.71
C GLY A 725 11.01 -19.80 -14.08
N ALA A 726 12.21 -19.83 -14.66
CA ALA A 726 12.49 -20.47 -15.94
C ALA A 726 12.13 -21.97 -15.98
N HIS A 727 12.04 -22.63 -14.82
CA HIS A 727 11.73 -24.07 -14.71
C HIS A 727 10.22 -24.37 -14.66
N ALA A 728 9.36 -23.36 -14.60
CA ALA A 728 7.91 -23.52 -14.39
C ALA A 728 7.12 -24.08 -15.58
N GLY A 729 7.76 -24.28 -16.74
CA GLY A 729 7.13 -24.75 -17.99
C GLY A 729 7.91 -25.87 -18.70
N LEU A 730 8.82 -26.56 -18.02
CA LEU A 730 9.50 -27.75 -18.54
C LEU A 730 8.56 -28.95 -18.54
N ALA A 731 8.74 -29.87 -19.49
CA ALA A 731 7.98 -31.12 -19.52
C ALA A 731 8.50 -32.10 -18.45
N CYS A 732 7.63 -32.98 -17.96
CA CYS A 732 8.01 -34.00 -16.97
C CYS A 732 9.21 -34.84 -17.44
N ALA A 733 9.24 -35.19 -18.73
CA ALA A 733 10.29 -35.97 -19.36
C ALA A 733 11.68 -35.30 -19.36
N ASP A 734 11.75 -33.96 -19.36
CA ASP A 734 13.02 -33.21 -19.37
C ASP A 734 13.80 -33.43 -18.06
N CYS A 735 13.07 -33.59 -16.94
CA CYS A 735 13.64 -33.86 -15.62
C CYS A 735 13.71 -35.36 -15.29
N HIS A 736 12.75 -36.15 -15.76
CA HIS A 736 12.54 -37.57 -15.38
C HIS A 736 13.07 -38.60 -16.40
N THR A 737 14.27 -38.34 -16.93
CA THR A 737 14.90 -39.14 -18.01
C THR A 737 15.19 -40.61 -17.67
N ALA A 738 15.01 -41.04 -16.41
CA ALA A 738 15.16 -42.43 -15.97
C ALA A 738 14.04 -42.87 -15.00
N GLY A 739 12.81 -42.37 -15.19
CA GLY A 739 11.66 -42.66 -14.34
C GLY A 739 11.54 -41.69 -13.15
N THR A 740 11.06 -42.16 -12.00
CA THR A 740 10.66 -41.29 -10.86
C THR A 740 11.79 -40.50 -10.18
N GLN A 741 13.04 -40.60 -10.64
CA GLN A 741 14.19 -39.89 -10.09
C GLN A 741 14.71 -38.82 -11.07
N ALA A 742 14.62 -37.56 -10.65
CA ALA A 742 15.30 -36.41 -11.27
C ALA A 742 16.57 -36.04 -10.49
N ARG A 743 17.52 -35.35 -11.14
CA ARG A 743 18.65 -34.69 -10.45
C ARG A 743 18.24 -33.28 -10.04
N ALA A 744 18.74 -32.81 -8.90
CA ALA A 744 18.28 -31.56 -8.26
C ALA A 744 19.41 -30.54 -8.01
N ASP A 745 20.67 -30.84 -8.36
CA ASP A 745 21.77 -29.89 -8.26
C ASP A 745 21.96 -29.13 -9.59
N CYS A 746 22.03 -27.79 -9.51
CA CYS A 746 22.12 -26.93 -10.68
C CYS A 746 23.33 -27.25 -11.57
N ALA A 747 24.46 -27.66 -10.99
CA ALA A 747 25.69 -27.95 -11.71
C ALA A 747 25.59 -29.21 -12.60
N SER A 748 24.67 -30.14 -12.31
CA SER A 748 24.41 -31.32 -13.17
C SER A 748 23.69 -30.98 -14.48
N CYS A 749 22.97 -29.86 -14.54
CA CYS A 749 22.25 -29.38 -15.73
C CYS A 749 22.95 -28.20 -16.41
N HIS A 750 23.48 -27.25 -15.63
CA HIS A 750 24.04 -25.97 -16.10
C HIS A 750 25.57 -25.93 -16.09
N ARG A 751 26.21 -27.10 -16.30
CA ARG A 751 27.68 -27.21 -16.35
C ARG A 751 28.28 -26.33 -17.44
N ASP A 752 27.68 -26.37 -18.63
CA ASP A 752 28.13 -25.60 -19.78
C ASP A 752 27.97 -24.09 -19.57
N ASP A 753 26.91 -23.63 -18.89
CA ASP A 753 26.71 -22.21 -18.60
C ASP A 753 27.78 -21.69 -17.63
N TYR A 754 28.05 -22.47 -16.57
CA TYR A 754 29.11 -22.19 -15.59
C TYR A 754 30.50 -22.08 -16.25
N ASP A 755 30.87 -23.04 -17.10
CA ASP A 755 32.19 -23.07 -17.75
C ASP A 755 32.33 -22.04 -18.89
N ARG A 756 31.23 -21.47 -19.38
CA ARG A 756 31.22 -20.44 -20.44
C ARG A 756 31.09 -19.00 -19.92
N THR A 757 30.70 -18.78 -18.65
CA THR A 757 30.54 -17.42 -18.10
C THR A 757 31.87 -16.64 -18.16
N ARG A 758 31.83 -15.36 -18.56
CA ARG A 758 33.04 -14.52 -18.69
C ARG A 758 33.14 -13.37 -17.70
N ASP A 759 32.02 -12.86 -17.20
CA ASP A 759 31.99 -11.79 -16.21
C ASP A 759 30.91 -12.07 -15.14
N PRO A 760 31.29 -12.41 -13.89
CA PRO A 760 32.62 -12.88 -13.51
C PRO A 760 32.94 -14.22 -14.19
N ASN A 761 34.20 -14.47 -14.54
CA ASN A 761 34.61 -15.77 -15.07
C ASN A 761 34.64 -16.82 -13.94
N HIS A 762 33.57 -17.60 -13.81
CA HIS A 762 33.40 -18.57 -12.73
C HIS A 762 34.50 -19.65 -12.69
N ALA A 763 34.91 -20.16 -13.86
CA ALA A 763 35.95 -21.19 -13.96
C ALA A 763 37.35 -20.65 -13.62
N ALA A 764 37.74 -19.49 -14.15
CA ALA A 764 39.05 -18.89 -13.91
C ALA A 764 39.17 -18.26 -12.51
N GLY A 765 38.06 -17.73 -11.96
CA GLY A 765 37.99 -17.18 -10.61
C GLY A 765 37.92 -18.24 -9.50
N GLY A 766 37.73 -19.53 -9.85
CA GLY A 766 37.67 -20.63 -8.88
C GLY A 766 36.41 -20.63 -8.00
N PHE A 767 35.27 -20.22 -8.57
CA PHE A 767 34.00 -20.14 -7.85
C PHE A 767 33.46 -21.51 -7.41
N PRO A 768 32.54 -21.58 -6.42
CA PRO A 768 31.94 -22.83 -5.98
C PRO A 768 30.75 -23.24 -6.88
N LEU A 769 30.55 -24.54 -7.05
CA LEU A 769 29.40 -25.11 -7.79
C LEU A 769 28.06 -25.02 -7.03
N THR A 770 28.02 -24.34 -5.88
CA THR A 770 26.80 -23.99 -5.15
C THR A 770 26.19 -22.71 -5.74
N CYS A 771 25.71 -22.79 -6.98
CA CYS A 771 25.24 -21.64 -7.77
C CYS A 771 24.19 -20.79 -7.03
N GLN A 772 23.39 -21.40 -6.16
CA GLN A 772 22.35 -20.76 -5.35
C GLN A 772 22.90 -19.77 -4.30
N ALA A 773 24.22 -19.67 -4.13
CA ALA A 773 24.85 -18.64 -3.31
C ALA A 773 24.84 -17.24 -3.97
N CYS A 774 24.70 -17.18 -5.31
CA CYS A 774 24.76 -15.95 -6.10
C CYS A 774 23.57 -15.79 -7.07
N HIS A 775 23.04 -16.91 -7.59
CA HIS A 775 21.98 -16.97 -8.60
C HIS A 775 20.68 -17.54 -8.04
N SER A 776 19.57 -17.38 -8.76
CA SER A 776 18.25 -17.89 -8.36
C SER A 776 17.66 -18.84 -9.42
N THR A 777 16.66 -19.64 -9.06
CA THR A 777 15.86 -20.39 -10.04
C THR A 777 14.93 -19.51 -10.88
N ALA A 778 14.79 -18.22 -10.53
CA ALA A 778 14.04 -17.23 -11.28
C ALA A 778 14.84 -16.68 -12.48
N ALA A 779 16.10 -16.32 -12.25
CA ALA A 779 17.02 -15.82 -13.27
C ALA A 779 18.49 -16.06 -12.87
N TRP A 780 19.33 -16.27 -13.90
CA TRP A 780 20.79 -16.35 -13.77
C TRP A 780 21.44 -14.97 -13.58
N GLU A 781 20.87 -13.92 -14.16
CA GLU A 781 21.37 -12.55 -14.07
C GLU A 781 20.25 -11.60 -13.58
N PRO A 782 20.58 -10.56 -12.78
CA PRO A 782 21.88 -10.31 -12.16
C PRO A 782 22.14 -11.24 -10.96
N ALA A 783 23.42 -11.56 -10.72
CA ALA A 783 23.84 -12.26 -9.50
C ALA A 783 23.83 -11.29 -8.29
N SER A 784 23.23 -11.68 -7.16
CA SER A 784 23.02 -10.77 -6.03
C SER A 784 24.17 -10.83 -5.01
N PHE A 785 25.06 -9.83 -5.02
CA PHE A 785 26.10 -9.64 -4.00
C PHE A 785 26.05 -8.24 -3.39
N ASP A 786 25.80 -8.15 -2.08
CA ASP A 786 25.62 -6.87 -1.38
C ASP A 786 26.94 -6.31 -0.84
N HIS A 787 27.45 -5.26 -1.51
CA HIS A 787 28.64 -4.53 -1.08
C HIS A 787 28.47 -3.78 0.24
N ALA A 788 27.26 -3.52 0.73
CA ALA A 788 27.03 -2.89 2.04
C ALA A 788 27.44 -3.80 3.21
N LEU A 789 27.62 -5.11 2.98
CA LEU A 789 28.17 -6.06 3.94
C LEU A 789 29.71 -6.06 3.99
N THR A 790 30.37 -5.26 3.14
CA THR A 790 31.84 -5.21 3.02
C THR A 790 32.43 -3.97 3.70
N GLY A 791 33.77 -3.92 3.76
CA GLY A 791 34.50 -2.73 4.21
C GLY A 791 34.54 -1.56 3.22
N PHE A 792 33.78 -1.60 2.11
CA PHE A 792 33.69 -0.54 1.11
C PHE A 792 32.28 -0.52 0.46
N PRO A 793 31.29 0.17 1.07
CA PRO A 793 29.94 0.23 0.54
C PRO A 793 29.88 1.12 -0.71
N LEU A 794 29.38 0.58 -1.83
CA LEU A 794 29.24 1.32 -3.08
C LEU A 794 28.20 2.44 -2.95
N THR A 795 28.65 3.68 -3.14
CA THR A 795 27.86 4.91 -2.93
C THR A 795 28.08 5.90 -4.07
N GLY A 796 27.04 6.68 -4.39
CA GLY A 796 27.01 7.54 -5.57
C GLY A 796 27.33 6.77 -6.85
N GLU A 797 28.20 7.31 -7.69
CA GLU A 797 28.54 6.78 -9.02
C GLU A 797 29.21 5.39 -8.98
N HIS A 798 29.82 5.03 -7.85
CA HIS A 798 30.43 3.71 -7.66
C HIS A 798 29.41 2.56 -7.63
N ARG A 799 28.10 2.84 -7.68
CA ARG A 799 27.03 1.83 -7.71
C ARG A 799 26.83 1.15 -9.07
N SER A 800 27.36 1.73 -10.13
CA SER A 800 27.15 1.30 -11.53
C SER A 800 28.42 0.87 -12.26
N ILE A 801 29.55 0.75 -11.54
CA ILE A 801 30.82 0.25 -12.07
C ILE A 801 30.83 -1.29 -12.15
N ALA A 802 31.55 -1.89 -13.09
CA ALA A 802 31.62 -3.34 -13.21
C ALA A 802 32.57 -3.94 -12.16
N CYS A 803 32.28 -5.16 -11.70
CA CYS A 803 33.10 -5.86 -10.70
C CYS A 803 34.58 -5.99 -11.14
N ALA A 804 34.83 -6.22 -12.43
CA ALA A 804 36.16 -6.36 -12.99
C ALA A 804 37.02 -5.08 -12.86
N ASP A 805 36.41 -3.89 -12.93
CA ASP A 805 37.11 -2.60 -12.86
C ASP A 805 37.72 -2.36 -11.48
N CYS A 806 37.06 -2.82 -10.41
CA CYS A 806 37.58 -2.79 -9.04
C CYS A 806 38.43 -4.02 -8.68
N HIS A 807 38.21 -5.17 -9.34
CA HIS A 807 38.87 -6.45 -9.03
C HIS A 807 39.88 -6.89 -10.11
N THR A 808 40.63 -5.92 -10.67
CA THR A 808 41.67 -6.14 -11.69
C THR A 808 42.76 -7.14 -11.32
N SER A 809 43.01 -7.33 -10.01
CA SER A 809 43.94 -8.32 -9.45
C SER A 809 43.24 -9.47 -8.69
N GLY A 810 41.93 -9.64 -8.92
CA GLY A 810 41.07 -10.60 -8.23
C GLY A 810 40.32 -10.02 -7.03
N TYR A 811 39.47 -10.86 -6.43
CA TYR A 811 38.49 -10.47 -5.39
C TYR A 811 39.06 -10.32 -3.97
N ALA A 812 40.39 -10.36 -3.80
CA ALA A 812 41.04 -10.29 -2.50
C ALA A 812 42.07 -9.15 -2.44
N GLY A 813 41.86 -8.19 -1.55
CA GLY A 813 42.83 -7.13 -1.25
C GLY A 813 42.72 -5.84 -2.06
N THR A 814 41.63 -5.62 -2.80
CA THR A 814 41.33 -4.35 -3.50
C THR A 814 41.50 -3.13 -2.57
N PRO A 815 42.17 -2.05 -3.01
CA PRO A 815 42.30 -0.78 -2.27
C PRO A 815 40.94 -0.15 -1.93
N ARG A 816 40.92 0.78 -0.97
CA ARG A 816 39.69 1.40 -0.44
C ARG A 816 39.78 2.90 -0.20
N ASP A 817 40.90 3.50 -0.56
CA ASP A 817 41.17 4.94 -0.56
C ASP A 817 41.05 5.48 -1.98
N CYS A 818 40.40 6.64 -2.14
CA CYS A 818 40.03 7.18 -3.45
C CYS A 818 41.24 7.36 -4.38
N VAL A 819 42.39 7.80 -3.84
CA VAL A 819 43.59 8.10 -4.64
C VAL A 819 44.31 6.85 -5.19
N SER A 820 44.04 5.65 -4.66
CA SER A 820 44.57 4.41 -5.25
C SER A 820 43.89 4.04 -6.58
N CYS A 821 42.71 4.59 -6.87
CA CYS A 821 42.01 4.44 -8.15
C CYS A 821 42.07 5.75 -8.97
N HIS A 822 41.81 6.90 -8.33
CA HIS A 822 41.75 8.23 -8.96
C HIS A 822 43.08 9.00 -8.90
N ARG A 823 44.22 8.30 -8.96
CA ARG A 823 45.56 8.93 -9.04
C ARG A 823 45.68 9.80 -10.28
N ASP A 824 45.32 9.23 -11.42
CA ASP A 824 45.36 9.86 -12.73
C ASP A 824 44.50 11.13 -12.78
N ASP A 825 43.32 11.11 -12.15
CA ASP A 825 42.42 12.26 -12.11
C ASP A 825 43.01 13.37 -11.23
N TYR A 826 43.45 13.02 -10.02
CA TYR A 826 44.11 13.94 -9.08
C TYR A 826 45.33 14.64 -9.71
N ASP A 827 46.19 13.88 -10.42
CA ASP A 827 47.39 14.43 -11.05
C ASP A 827 47.09 15.21 -12.35
N ARG A 828 45.88 15.06 -12.93
CA ARG A 828 45.44 15.77 -14.16
C ARG A 828 44.59 17.01 -13.91
N THR A 829 43.91 17.15 -12.77
CA THR A 829 43.06 18.30 -12.46
C THR A 829 43.86 19.61 -12.55
N ARG A 830 43.37 20.58 -13.32
CA ARG A 830 44.06 21.85 -13.59
C ARG A 830 43.48 23.06 -12.87
N ASP A 831 42.22 22.97 -12.45
CA ASP A 831 41.49 24.06 -11.82
C ASP A 831 40.65 23.54 -10.63
N PRO A 832 41.07 23.79 -9.38
CA PRO A 832 42.42 24.18 -8.98
C PRO A 832 43.42 23.04 -9.29
N ASN A 833 44.66 23.36 -9.63
CA ASN A 833 45.67 22.32 -9.89
C ASN A 833 46.08 21.64 -8.58
N HIS A 834 45.68 20.38 -8.40
CA HIS A 834 45.84 19.65 -7.14
C HIS A 834 47.29 19.26 -6.86
N ALA A 835 48.01 18.80 -7.89
CA ALA A 835 49.42 18.41 -7.77
C ALA A 835 50.33 19.62 -7.57
N ALA A 836 50.18 20.68 -8.36
CA ALA A 836 51.00 21.89 -8.26
C ALA A 836 50.64 22.77 -7.05
N GLY A 837 49.37 22.76 -6.62
CA GLY A 837 48.90 23.47 -5.42
C GLY A 837 49.22 22.77 -4.10
N GLY A 838 49.77 21.54 -4.13
CA GLY A 838 50.16 20.80 -2.93
C GLY A 838 48.98 20.31 -2.08
N PHE A 839 47.86 19.95 -2.72
CA PHE A 839 46.64 19.50 -2.03
C PHE A 839 46.84 18.14 -1.31
N PRO A 840 45.96 17.77 -0.35
CA PRO A 840 46.03 16.48 0.32
C PRO A 840 45.29 15.39 -0.47
N THR A 841 45.87 14.19 -0.57
CA THR A 841 45.22 13.02 -1.21
C THR A 841 44.11 12.37 -0.36
N ALA A 842 43.52 13.13 0.56
CA ALA A 842 42.39 12.75 1.39
C ALA A 842 41.10 13.32 0.77
N CYS A 843 40.77 12.86 -0.44
CA CYS A 843 39.80 13.50 -1.34
C CYS A 843 38.43 13.72 -0.68
N GLN A 844 38.01 12.84 0.23
CA GLN A 844 36.76 12.93 0.99
C GLN A 844 36.65 14.15 1.93
N ASN A 845 37.72 14.94 2.07
CA ASN A 845 37.68 16.23 2.79
C ASN A 845 37.03 17.34 1.95
N CYS A 846 36.97 17.19 0.63
CA CYS A 846 36.45 18.20 -0.32
C CYS A 846 35.40 17.64 -1.29
N HIS A 847 35.53 16.37 -1.72
CA HIS A 847 34.69 15.73 -2.74
C HIS A 847 33.77 14.65 -2.13
N SER A 848 32.71 14.30 -2.84
CA SER A 848 31.75 13.26 -2.45
C SER A 848 31.76 12.07 -3.41
N THR A 849 31.33 10.88 -2.98
CA THR A 849 31.15 9.74 -3.90
C THR A 849 29.97 9.93 -4.86
N SER A 850 29.08 10.89 -4.57
CA SER A 850 27.92 11.32 -5.37
C SER A 850 28.22 12.40 -6.42
N GLY A 851 29.47 12.88 -6.50
CA GLY A 851 29.86 13.94 -7.43
C GLY A 851 31.23 14.50 -7.07
N TRP A 852 32.12 14.58 -8.05
CA TRP A 852 33.48 15.10 -7.89
C TRP A 852 33.59 16.60 -8.15
N ASP A 853 32.71 17.17 -8.99
CA ASP A 853 32.83 18.56 -9.48
C ASP A 853 32.47 19.63 -8.43
N GLU A 854 31.61 19.31 -7.45
CA GLU A 854 31.14 20.26 -6.42
C GLU A 854 32.03 20.25 -5.15
N ALA A 855 33.29 20.67 -5.30
CA ALA A 855 34.23 20.80 -4.18
C ALA A 855 33.93 22.06 -3.31
N ALA A 856 33.07 21.92 -2.30
CA ALA A 856 32.62 23.04 -1.47
C ALA A 856 33.62 23.44 -0.36
N PHE A 857 34.18 24.66 -0.43
CA PHE A 857 35.01 25.26 0.62
C PHE A 857 34.42 26.59 1.14
N ASP A 858 34.13 26.66 2.43
CA ASP A 858 33.43 27.80 3.04
C ASP A 858 34.38 28.89 3.60
N HIS A 859 34.48 30.00 2.87
CA HIS A 859 35.23 31.19 3.29
C HIS A 859 34.65 31.91 4.52
N ALA A 860 33.39 31.70 4.91
CA ALA A 860 32.83 32.29 6.13
C ALA A 860 33.46 31.72 7.41
N SER A 861 34.09 30.55 7.33
CA SER A 861 34.89 29.95 8.40
C SER A 861 36.32 30.50 8.51
N SER A 862 36.75 31.34 7.56
CA SER A 862 38.14 31.76 7.38
C SER A 862 38.49 33.11 8.05
N SER A 863 39.78 33.40 8.16
CA SER A 863 40.33 34.67 8.65
C SER A 863 40.23 35.85 7.66
N PHE A 864 39.47 35.68 6.56
CA PHE A 864 39.09 36.73 5.61
C PHE A 864 37.76 36.36 4.93
N PRO A 865 36.60 36.59 5.58
CA PRO A 865 35.30 36.27 4.99
C PRO A 865 35.03 37.17 3.77
N LEU A 866 34.76 36.54 2.62
CA LEU A 866 34.42 37.23 1.38
C LEU A 866 33.10 38.00 1.58
N THR A 867 33.14 39.33 1.40
CA THR A 867 31.98 40.21 1.61
C THR A 867 31.93 41.32 0.56
N GLY A 868 30.70 41.77 0.24
CA GLY A 868 30.48 42.78 -0.79
C GLY A 868 30.97 42.31 -2.15
N ALA A 869 31.71 43.14 -2.87
CA ALA A 869 32.22 42.81 -4.21
C ALA A 869 33.12 41.55 -4.25
N HIS A 870 33.73 41.17 -3.11
CA HIS A 870 34.65 40.03 -3.03
C HIS A 870 33.94 38.67 -3.09
N THR A 871 32.60 38.59 -3.01
CA THR A 871 31.87 37.30 -3.06
C THR A 871 31.83 36.65 -4.45
N SER A 872 32.24 37.38 -5.50
CA SER A 872 32.22 36.92 -6.89
C SER A 872 33.58 37.04 -7.60
N VAL A 873 34.67 37.21 -6.85
CA VAL A 873 36.04 37.20 -7.36
C VAL A 873 36.53 35.75 -7.49
N ALA A 874 37.30 35.42 -8.53
CA ALA A 874 37.77 34.05 -8.71
C ALA A 874 38.93 33.72 -7.74
N CYS A 875 39.01 32.48 -7.27
CA CYS A 875 40.02 32.06 -6.29
C CYS A 875 41.46 32.37 -6.75
N ALA A 876 41.74 32.23 -8.05
CA ALA A 876 43.05 32.50 -8.64
C ALA A 876 43.48 33.98 -8.52
N ASP A 877 42.54 34.93 -8.56
CA ASP A 877 42.81 36.37 -8.47
C ASP A 877 43.36 36.74 -7.07
N CYS A 878 42.90 36.02 -6.05
CA CYS A 878 43.34 36.16 -4.64
C CYS A 878 44.55 35.27 -4.29
N HIS A 879 44.74 34.15 -5.00
CA HIS A 879 45.75 33.12 -4.70
C HIS A 879 46.85 33.04 -5.77
N THR A 880 47.29 34.20 -6.28
CA THR A 880 48.31 34.33 -7.34
C THR A 880 49.66 33.68 -6.99
N SER A 881 50.00 33.57 -5.71
CA SER A 881 51.18 32.85 -5.19
C SER A 881 50.84 31.54 -4.47
N GLY A 882 49.65 30.97 -4.74
CA GLY A 882 49.14 29.77 -4.10
C GLY A 882 48.21 30.02 -2.91
N TYR A 883 47.62 28.94 -2.38
CA TYR A 883 46.56 28.96 -1.37
C TYR A 883 47.02 29.18 0.08
N SER A 884 48.23 29.72 0.29
CA SER A 884 48.74 30.08 1.62
C SER A 884 49.47 31.41 1.60
N GLY A 885 49.28 32.22 2.65
CA GLY A 885 49.97 33.50 2.80
C GLY A 885 49.35 34.71 2.06
N THR A 886 48.21 34.55 1.36
CA THR A 886 47.52 35.65 0.67
C THR A 886 47.36 36.91 1.54
N PRO A 887 47.77 38.10 1.06
CA PRO A 887 47.57 39.37 1.75
C PRO A 887 46.09 39.69 2.04
N ARG A 888 45.83 40.41 3.14
CA ARG A 888 44.47 40.75 3.58
C ARG A 888 44.19 42.25 3.74
N ASP A 889 45.20 43.08 3.48
CA ASP A 889 45.10 44.54 3.55
C ASP A 889 44.68 45.10 2.19
N CYS A 890 43.69 45.99 2.14
CA CYS A 890 43.11 46.45 0.86
C CYS A 890 44.16 47.03 -0.11
N VAL A 891 45.15 47.78 0.38
CA VAL A 891 46.23 48.39 -0.43
C VAL A 891 47.30 47.39 -0.91
N ALA A 892 47.22 46.12 -0.52
CA ALA A 892 48.04 45.06 -1.12
C ALA A 892 47.56 44.74 -2.54
N CYS A 893 46.24 44.77 -2.77
CA CYS A 893 45.62 44.53 -4.07
C CYS A 893 45.26 45.85 -4.78
N HIS A 894 44.55 46.76 -4.11
CA HIS A 894 44.00 48.00 -4.67
C HIS A 894 45.00 49.18 -4.71
N ARG A 895 46.29 48.90 -4.88
CA ARG A 895 47.33 49.94 -4.93
C ARG A 895 47.20 50.83 -6.16
N ALA A 896 46.83 50.25 -7.31
CA ALA A 896 46.61 50.99 -8.54
C ALA A 896 45.45 51.97 -8.40
N ASP A 897 44.32 51.51 -7.85
CA ASP A 897 43.10 52.32 -7.67
C ASP A 897 43.35 53.53 -6.75
N TYR A 898 44.06 53.29 -5.64
CA TYR A 898 44.52 54.33 -4.72
C TYR A 898 45.39 55.40 -5.41
N GLN A 899 46.29 54.99 -6.29
CA GLN A 899 47.17 55.89 -7.05
C GLN A 899 46.48 56.56 -8.24
N ALA A 900 45.42 55.95 -8.78
CA ALA A 900 44.68 56.45 -9.93
C ALA A 900 43.59 57.47 -9.58
N THR A 901 43.18 57.57 -8.31
CA THR A 901 42.14 58.51 -7.86
C THR A 901 42.57 59.97 -8.10
N ARG A 902 41.68 60.81 -8.63
CA ARG A 902 41.99 62.21 -8.99
C ARG A 902 41.24 63.27 -8.20
N ASP A 903 40.03 62.97 -7.71
CA ASP A 903 39.18 63.91 -6.97
C ASP A 903 38.56 63.20 -5.75
N PRO A 904 39.06 63.45 -4.53
CA PRO A 904 40.37 64.03 -4.23
C PRO A 904 41.51 63.08 -4.66
N ASN A 905 42.67 63.60 -5.02
CA ASN A 905 43.84 62.76 -5.32
C ASN A 905 44.48 62.24 -4.02
N HIS A 906 44.15 61.00 -3.64
CA HIS A 906 44.64 60.34 -2.44
C HIS A 906 46.17 60.35 -2.28
N SER A 907 46.90 60.22 -3.39
CA SER A 907 48.38 60.16 -3.39
C SER A 907 49.04 61.53 -3.18
N VAL A 908 48.45 62.60 -3.73
CA VAL A 908 48.98 63.97 -3.61
C VAL A 908 48.58 64.62 -2.29
N ALA A 909 47.35 64.39 -1.83
CA ALA A 909 46.84 64.90 -0.55
C ALA A 909 47.31 64.09 0.68
N GLY A 910 48.06 62.99 0.49
CA GLY A 910 48.73 62.27 1.58
C GLY A 910 47.79 61.46 2.48
N PHE A 911 46.72 60.89 1.95
CA PHE A 911 45.77 60.08 2.71
C PHE A 911 46.40 58.77 3.26
N PRO A 912 45.82 58.16 4.31
CA PRO A 912 46.30 56.88 4.84
C PRO A 912 45.84 55.70 3.98
N THR A 913 46.65 54.65 3.92
CA THR A 913 46.30 53.42 3.17
C THR A 913 45.39 52.46 3.95
N THR A 914 44.78 52.92 5.05
CA THR A 914 43.74 52.21 5.81
C THR A 914 42.37 52.49 5.18
N CYS A 915 42.17 52.01 3.95
CA CYS A 915 41.03 52.41 3.10
C CYS A 915 39.65 52.20 3.75
N GLN A 916 39.55 51.27 4.71
CA GLN A 916 38.33 50.96 5.47
C GLN A 916 37.88 52.09 6.41
N THR A 917 38.68 53.14 6.60
CA THR A 917 38.27 54.37 7.31
C THR A 917 37.25 55.19 6.51
N CYS A 918 37.26 55.08 5.17
CA CYS A 918 36.43 55.91 4.27
C CYS A 918 35.58 55.09 3.28
N HIS A 919 35.97 53.85 2.97
CA HIS A 919 35.30 52.97 2.00
C HIS A 919 34.89 51.64 2.65
N SER A 920 34.06 50.85 1.94
CA SER A 920 33.58 49.54 2.40
C SER A 920 33.88 48.44 1.38
N THR A 921 33.81 47.17 1.79
CA THR A 921 33.96 46.05 0.85
C THR A 921 32.81 45.92 -0.17
N ARG A 922 31.77 46.76 -0.09
CA ARG A 922 30.58 46.73 -0.97
C ARG A 922 30.71 47.61 -2.21
N SER A 923 31.27 48.80 -2.08
CA SER A 923 31.69 49.65 -3.21
C SER A 923 32.80 50.61 -2.77
N TRP A 924 33.58 51.05 -3.75
CA TRP A 924 34.56 52.13 -3.65
C TRP A 924 33.93 53.52 -3.85
N ASP A 925 32.76 53.61 -4.50
CA ASP A 925 32.10 54.87 -4.84
C ASP A 925 31.64 55.63 -3.58
N ALA A 926 31.89 56.94 -3.59
CA ALA A 926 31.61 57.89 -2.50
C ALA A 926 32.19 57.48 -1.13
N ALA A 927 33.33 58.08 -0.77
CA ALA A 927 33.85 58.01 0.59
C ALA A 927 32.80 58.53 1.59
N SER A 928 32.62 57.86 2.73
CA SER A 928 31.64 58.23 3.76
C SER A 928 32.10 59.42 4.61
N PHE A 929 32.38 60.54 3.95
CA PHE A 929 32.87 61.79 4.56
C PHE A 929 31.73 62.79 4.74
N ASP A 930 31.52 63.26 5.97
CA ASP A 930 30.53 64.27 6.31
C ASP A 930 31.14 65.68 6.17
N HIS A 931 30.83 66.35 5.05
CA HIS A 931 31.26 67.72 4.79
C HIS A 931 30.32 68.72 5.48
N ASP A 932 29.03 68.69 5.17
CA ASP A 932 28.02 69.64 5.62
C ASP A 932 27.82 69.66 7.16
N GLY A 933 28.10 68.56 7.86
CA GLY A 933 28.06 68.52 9.33
C GLY A 933 29.29 69.12 10.02
N GLN A 934 30.32 69.53 9.27
CA GLN A 934 31.61 69.98 9.81
C GLN A 934 32.15 71.27 9.16
N TRP A 935 31.74 71.59 7.94
CA TRP A 935 32.23 72.69 7.10
C TRP A 935 31.08 73.30 6.27
N PHE A 936 31.36 74.33 5.47
CA PHE A 936 30.38 75.03 4.63
C PHE A 936 29.47 74.05 3.85
N PRO A 937 28.12 74.18 3.92
CA PRO A 937 27.21 73.20 3.34
C PRO A 937 27.17 73.28 1.81
N ILE A 938 27.50 72.16 1.16
CA ILE A 938 27.49 72.01 -0.32
C ILE A 938 26.56 70.89 -0.80
N TYR A 939 26.27 69.91 0.07
CA TYR A 939 25.31 68.83 -0.23
C TYR A 939 23.88 69.14 0.27
N SER A 940 23.68 70.32 0.86
CA SER A 940 22.43 70.88 1.39
C SER A 940 22.36 72.41 1.16
N GLY A 941 21.31 73.07 1.64
CA GLY A 941 21.08 74.49 1.38
C GLY A 941 20.76 74.82 -0.08
N THR A 942 21.04 76.06 -0.48
CA THR A 942 20.91 76.60 -1.85
C THR A 942 21.90 75.96 -2.83
N HIS A 943 23.09 75.59 -2.34
CA HIS A 943 24.16 74.95 -3.13
C HIS A 943 23.89 73.48 -3.48
N ARG A 944 22.83 72.88 -2.92
CA ARG A 944 22.54 71.44 -3.03
C ARG A 944 22.39 70.97 -4.47
N GLY A 945 23.40 70.25 -4.96
CA GLY A 945 23.39 69.66 -6.30
C GLY A 945 23.83 70.63 -7.41
N THR A 946 24.22 71.85 -7.05
CA THR A 946 24.83 72.82 -7.97
C THR A 946 26.25 72.38 -8.37
N TRP A 947 26.97 71.75 -7.43
CA TRP A 947 28.33 71.24 -7.64
C TRP A 947 28.51 69.82 -7.05
N SER A 948 29.47 69.07 -7.58
CA SER A 948 29.75 67.68 -7.16
C SER A 948 31.24 67.31 -7.11
N SER A 949 32.14 68.23 -7.45
CA SER A 949 33.60 68.06 -7.35
C SER A 949 34.14 68.94 -6.23
N CYS A 950 35.04 68.38 -5.41
CA CYS A 950 35.69 69.13 -4.34
C CYS A 950 36.53 70.29 -4.91
N SER A 951 37.11 70.10 -6.09
CA SER A 951 37.95 71.09 -6.78
C SER A 951 37.20 72.36 -7.22
N THR A 952 35.86 72.34 -7.28
CA THR A 952 35.07 73.53 -7.64
C THR A 952 35.17 74.65 -6.61
N CYS A 953 35.17 74.31 -5.31
CA CYS A 953 35.37 75.27 -4.22
C CYS A 953 36.84 75.31 -3.78
N HIS A 954 37.54 74.17 -3.82
CA HIS A 954 38.93 74.05 -3.38
C HIS A 954 39.92 74.17 -4.53
N VAL A 955 40.23 75.42 -4.89
CA VAL A 955 41.14 75.80 -5.98
C VAL A 955 42.59 75.28 -5.85
N ASN A 956 42.97 74.73 -4.68
CA ASN A 956 44.29 74.13 -4.44
C ASN A 956 44.17 72.59 -4.33
N PRO A 957 44.46 71.82 -5.40
CA PRO A 957 44.32 70.36 -5.40
C PRO A 957 45.34 69.63 -4.51
N SER A 958 46.32 70.34 -3.95
CA SER A 958 47.28 69.81 -2.96
C SER A 958 46.91 70.20 -1.51
N ASN A 959 45.92 71.06 -1.30
CA ASN A 959 45.48 71.50 0.03
C ASN A 959 44.02 71.97 0.02
N TYR A 960 43.09 71.02 0.19
CA TYR A 960 41.64 71.23 0.31
C TYR A 960 41.21 71.99 1.60
N ARG A 961 42.13 72.68 2.28
CA ARG A 961 41.81 73.68 3.32
C ARG A 961 41.81 75.12 2.78
N VAL A 962 42.25 75.32 1.53
CA VAL A 962 42.10 76.57 0.79
C VAL A 962 40.82 76.48 -0.04
N PHE A 963 40.00 77.52 -0.04
CA PHE A 963 38.75 77.60 -0.78
C PHE A 963 38.54 79.02 -1.33
N GLU A 964 37.75 79.16 -2.39
CA GLU A 964 37.35 80.46 -2.95
C GLU A 964 35.83 80.49 -3.22
N CYS A 965 35.14 81.48 -2.67
CA CYS A 965 33.71 81.74 -2.90
C CYS A 965 33.51 82.69 -4.08
N THR A 966 34.43 83.66 -4.25
CA THR A 966 34.35 84.76 -5.22
C THR A 966 34.55 84.37 -6.69
N VAL A 967 34.70 83.06 -6.98
CA VAL A 967 34.85 82.49 -8.33
C VAL A 967 33.55 81.87 -8.88
N CYS A 968 32.46 81.93 -8.10
CA CYS A 968 31.15 81.36 -8.46
C CYS A 968 30.17 82.41 -9.01
N HIS A 969 29.11 81.95 -9.67
CA HIS A 969 28.23 82.75 -10.54
C HIS A 969 27.41 83.86 -9.86
N GLU A 970 27.20 83.79 -8.56
CA GLU A 970 26.27 84.67 -7.81
C GLU A 970 27.00 85.75 -6.99
N HIS A 971 28.33 85.76 -7.02
CA HIS A 971 29.17 86.62 -6.17
C HIS A 971 29.94 87.65 -7.01
N ALA A 972 29.31 88.34 -7.97
CA ALA A 972 30.02 89.32 -8.79
C ALA A 972 30.38 90.59 -7.97
N ARG A 973 31.65 91.00 -7.96
CA ARG A 973 32.13 92.08 -7.08
C ARG A 973 31.34 93.39 -7.14
N ALA A 974 30.84 93.80 -8.31
CA ALA A 974 30.06 95.02 -8.42
C ALA A 974 28.72 94.91 -7.65
N GLU A 975 27.96 93.86 -7.95
CA GLU A 975 26.67 93.54 -7.31
C GLU A 975 26.85 93.36 -5.79
N MET A 976 27.84 92.55 -5.38
CA MET A 976 28.15 92.33 -3.96
C MET A 976 28.58 93.61 -3.23
N ASN A 977 29.32 94.52 -3.86
CA ASN A 977 29.67 95.81 -3.24
C ASN A 977 28.43 96.69 -3.01
N ASP A 978 27.47 96.68 -3.93
CA ASP A 978 26.28 97.53 -3.87
C ASP A 978 25.26 96.98 -2.86
N GLU A 979 25.06 95.65 -2.81
CA GLU A 979 24.22 94.99 -1.81
C GLU A 979 24.78 95.13 -0.38
N HIS A 980 26.10 95.05 -0.22
CA HIS A 980 26.77 95.20 1.08
C HIS A 980 27.18 96.65 1.39
N SER A 981 26.60 97.64 0.70
CA SER A 981 26.99 99.06 0.82
C SER A 981 26.77 99.65 2.23
N ASP A 982 25.75 99.17 2.96
CA ASP A 982 25.50 99.53 4.37
C ASP A 982 26.32 98.69 5.39
N VAL A 983 27.06 97.67 4.95
CA VAL A 983 27.78 96.73 5.83
C VAL A 983 29.16 97.28 6.19
N ALA A 984 29.24 97.94 7.35
CA ALA A 984 30.48 98.50 7.87
C ALA A 984 31.60 97.45 8.01
N ASN A 985 32.71 97.68 7.28
CA ASN A 985 33.89 96.79 7.14
C ASN A 985 33.73 95.58 6.21
N TYR A 986 32.70 95.52 5.36
CA TYR A 986 32.62 94.55 4.27
C TYR A 986 33.90 94.54 3.41
N ARG A 987 34.31 93.34 2.99
CA ARG A 987 35.43 93.08 2.09
C ARG A 987 35.10 91.94 1.16
N TYR A 988 35.25 92.19 -0.14
CA TYR A 988 35.18 91.16 -1.17
C TYR A 988 36.44 90.28 -1.12
N ASP A 989 36.38 89.23 -0.29
CA ASP A 989 37.42 88.23 -0.01
C ASP A 989 36.73 86.97 0.49
N SER A 990 37.08 85.80 -0.03
CA SER A 990 36.37 84.54 0.27
C SER A 990 36.39 84.14 1.75
N GLY A 991 37.46 84.48 2.48
CA GLY A 991 37.54 84.25 3.92
C GLY A 991 36.67 85.23 4.72
N ALA A 992 36.53 86.48 4.25
CA ALA A 992 35.60 87.45 4.83
C ALA A 992 34.14 87.08 4.56
N CYS A 993 33.81 86.63 3.34
CA CYS A 993 32.48 86.12 2.99
C CYS A 993 32.08 84.93 3.87
N TYR A 994 32.94 83.89 3.98
CA TYR A 994 32.68 82.73 4.84
C TYR A 994 32.55 83.09 6.34
N ALA A 995 33.30 84.09 6.82
CA ALA A 995 33.19 84.54 8.20
C ALA A 995 31.86 85.24 8.53
N CYS A 996 31.17 85.80 7.51
CA CYS A 996 29.85 86.41 7.66
C CYS A 996 28.72 85.40 7.38
N HIS A 997 28.90 84.53 6.38
CA HIS A 997 27.90 83.56 5.90
C HIS A 997 28.39 82.10 6.05
N PRO A 998 28.70 81.60 7.27
CA PRO A 998 29.28 80.27 7.46
C PRO A 998 28.34 79.12 7.03
N ASP A 999 27.03 79.36 7.09
CA ASP A 999 25.98 78.39 6.73
C ASP A 999 25.48 78.53 5.28
N GLY A 1000 26.11 79.39 4.46
CA GLY A 1000 25.77 79.59 3.05
C GLY A 1000 24.37 80.18 2.82
N ARG A 1001 24.02 81.24 3.57
CA ARG A 1001 22.75 81.98 3.46
C ARG A 1001 22.99 83.48 3.63
N ASP A 1002 22.10 84.25 3.03
CA ASP A 1002 21.89 85.70 3.15
C ASP A 1002 21.97 86.19 4.62
#